data_AF-A0AA45TZH8-F1
#
_entry.id   AF-A0AA45TZH8-F1
#
_cell.length_a   1.000
_cell.length_b   1.000
_cell.length_c   1.000
_cell.angle_alpha   90.00
_cell.angle_beta   90.00
_cell.angle_gamma   90.00
#
_symmetry.space_group_name_H-M   'P 1'
#
loop_
_entity.id
_entity.type
_entity.pdbx_description
1 polymer ?
#
loop_
_entity_poly.entity_id
_entity_poly.type
_entity_poly.pdbx_seq_one_letter_code
_entity_poly.pdbx_strand_id
1 'polypeptide(L)'
;MQPHLLRLLAFVAGGFLLVIASPRAAHAMPPGGTQPGHVLPRLNGFSQSSAVLPPGGTAEVGILATDPHGNPLTFSWDASAGTLGTQVDTGTSSLQTWTAPQCLAEDTTPVAVTVTSSHGQSISSSFGFSVAQDLAVNRQPPFVDSGFELLENAGAASWQELWLTAPLAPRSPERIVFATDQELSVTFIAKESEATHAFGYVYYDDLVARGYVNAQGDLVDANGNGIADLHEDLYNLAPPSGVQARPYIGVSPRCSRTFTSGGFLFRQPELALNSVCASAFFTSQDLTDARPGRTSSAYNITADIVGTVPPVPSANAGTGFSDNGLFPHIPNLLEPAHPTNNFMGMGSLVFLSTEDDSNLTTYRAMGLVPDADDFEDGIPDYDVSRYDTRGLVRSVNPDPGITRKDRTVDLGLIQGGKEMVFFLVTAFDAAHYLDDGTVFPCLRRDANLKCTLHLKTPLSVFFSKAKWNLDQDPVGRMPTLQRNIGCAFSDQCDPDHAQSSSKACAVVATSQKLCGWMDSFVLQRMADPYYGRLVLPKEGATVPASGNLRMPHVLMTAPTTLPGQWLMGFEDLNGGGDRDFNDAVFLFQGQAPSAARSKVLNPPDASCAVSRVRFTKTDTVPTGCATSQPAPSYALATDCQVCGDGVCASNPTPTWHPLPLMRGADSVTVDVSGTPGNQLCWKVTHPGDAPACLPAAVQVNVGYELTPVAP
;
A
#
# COMPACT_ATOMS: atom_id res chain seq x y z
N MET A 1 -51.65 41.51 6.95
CA MET A 1 -51.92 42.70 6.12
C MET A 1 -50.96 42.67 4.94
N GLN A 2 -51.55 42.61 3.75
CA GLN A 2 -50.98 42.69 2.41
C GLN A 2 -50.27 44.05 2.17
N PRO A 3 -49.48 44.28 1.09
CA PRO A 3 -49.95 44.04 -0.28
C PRO A 3 -48.96 43.43 -1.30
N HIS A 4 -49.57 42.72 -2.26
CA HIS A 4 -48.99 42.32 -3.54
C HIS A 4 -48.89 43.51 -4.49
N LEU A 5 -47.91 43.48 -5.40
CA LEU A 5 -47.87 44.34 -6.58
C LEU A 5 -47.70 43.50 -7.86
N LEU A 6 -48.75 43.56 -8.68
CA LEU A 6 -48.80 43.19 -10.10
C LEU A 6 -47.80 44.06 -10.90
N ARG A 7 -47.21 43.50 -11.97
CA ARG A 7 -46.63 44.28 -13.07
C ARG A 7 -47.41 44.03 -14.36
N LEU A 8 -47.83 45.15 -14.95
CA LEU A 8 -48.58 45.31 -16.19
C LEU A 8 -47.78 44.88 -17.43
N LEU A 9 -48.48 44.25 -18.39
CA LEU A 9 -48.11 44.25 -19.81
C LEU A 9 -48.45 45.61 -20.44
N ALA A 10 -47.53 46.12 -21.27
CA ALA A 10 -47.75 47.30 -22.11
C ALA A 10 -47.88 46.88 -23.58
N PHE A 11 -48.97 47.31 -24.21
CA PHE A 11 -49.21 47.32 -25.66
C PHE A 11 -48.80 48.68 -26.23
N VAL A 12 -48.02 48.73 -27.31
CA VAL A 12 -48.01 49.83 -28.30
C VAL A 12 -47.73 49.25 -29.70
N ALA A 13 -48.40 49.84 -30.70
CA ALA A 13 -48.64 49.38 -32.06
C ALA A 13 -47.73 49.99 -33.15
N GLY A 14 -47.81 49.40 -34.36
CA GLY A 14 -47.55 50.00 -35.69
C GLY A 14 -46.13 49.80 -36.24
N GLY A 15 -45.85 49.34 -37.46
CA GLY A 15 -46.64 49.05 -38.67
C GLY A 15 -45.83 49.49 -39.90
N PHE A 16 -45.72 48.65 -40.96
CA PHE A 16 -45.78 49.00 -42.40
C PHE A 16 -45.26 47.83 -43.26
N LEU A 17 -46.13 47.26 -44.10
CA LEU A 17 -45.70 46.69 -45.39
C LEU A 17 -46.73 47.05 -46.46
N LEU A 18 -46.20 47.61 -47.54
CA LEU A 18 -46.87 48.24 -48.67
C LEU A 18 -47.43 47.16 -49.62
N VAL A 19 -48.71 47.22 -49.97
CA VAL A 19 -49.30 46.43 -51.08
C VAL A 19 -49.92 47.40 -52.08
N ILE A 20 -49.40 47.40 -53.30
CA ILE A 20 -49.92 48.15 -54.44
C ILE A 20 -50.92 47.27 -55.19
N ALA A 21 -52.11 47.82 -55.47
CA ALA A 21 -53.16 47.20 -56.25
C ALA A 21 -53.08 47.59 -57.73
N SER A 22 -53.50 46.69 -58.64
CA SER A 22 -54.37 46.90 -59.84
C SER A 22 -54.28 45.70 -60.80
N PRO A 23 -55.23 45.49 -61.74
CA PRO A 23 -56.69 45.48 -61.59
C PRO A 23 -57.33 44.20 -62.20
N ARG A 24 -58.63 44.03 -61.95
CA ARG A 24 -59.48 42.94 -62.47
C ARG A 24 -59.91 43.23 -63.92
N ALA A 25 -59.90 42.23 -64.80
CA ALA A 25 -60.64 42.22 -66.07
C ALA A 25 -61.56 41.00 -66.15
N ALA A 26 -62.71 41.17 -66.83
CA ALA A 26 -63.87 40.30 -66.78
C ALA A 26 -63.85 39.14 -67.80
N HIS A 27 -64.54 38.06 -67.41
CA HIS A 27 -65.19 36.98 -68.17
C HIS A 27 -64.90 36.78 -69.67
N ALA A 28 -64.45 35.56 -70.01
CA ALA A 28 -65.02 34.74 -71.10
C ALA A 28 -64.57 33.27 -70.96
N MET A 29 -65.52 32.33 -70.92
CA MET A 29 -65.25 30.90 -71.21
C MET A 29 -65.09 30.71 -72.73
N PRO A 30 -64.19 29.82 -73.16
CA PRO A 30 -64.62 28.68 -73.97
C PRO A 30 -63.92 27.35 -73.56
N PRO A 31 -64.36 26.20 -74.10
CA PRO A 31 -64.45 24.94 -73.36
C PRO A 31 -63.30 23.96 -73.59
N GLY A 32 -63.18 23.00 -72.67
CA GLY A 32 -62.74 21.64 -72.98
C GLY A 32 -61.22 21.41 -73.01
N GLY A 33 -60.71 20.78 -71.95
CA GLY A 33 -59.35 20.26 -71.92
C GLY A 33 -58.87 19.96 -70.50
N THR A 34 -59.34 18.88 -69.90
CA THR A 34 -58.81 18.35 -68.64
C THR A 34 -57.40 17.80 -68.84
N GLN A 35 -56.38 18.50 -68.33
CA GLN A 35 -55.21 17.83 -67.78
C GLN A 35 -55.37 17.79 -66.25
N PRO A 36 -55.17 16.64 -65.58
CA PRO A 36 -55.10 16.61 -64.13
C PRO A 36 -53.84 17.37 -63.71
N GLY A 37 -54.02 18.54 -63.12
CA GLY A 37 -52.92 19.27 -62.49
C GLY A 37 -52.34 18.43 -61.36
N HIS A 38 -51.02 18.29 -61.34
CA HIS A 38 -50.28 17.68 -60.24
C HIS A 38 -50.43 18.59 -59.00
N VAL A 39 -51.35 18.26 -58.09
CA VAL A 39 -51.61 19.04 -56.88
C VAL A 39 -50.84 18.44 -55.70
N LEU A 40 -50.05 19.25 -54.99
CA LEU A 40 -49.30 18.85 -53.79
C LEU A 40 -50.24 18.39 -52.66
N PRO A 41 -49.81 17.43 -51.81
CA PRO A 41 -50.50 17.13 -50.56
C PRO A 41 -50.64 18.38 -49.68
N ARG A 42 -51.74 18.49 -48.93
CA ARG A 42 -51.94 19.55 -47.93
C ARG A 42 -51.66 19.02 -46.54
N LEU A 43 -50.82 19.72 -45.78
CA LEU A 43 -50.58 19.44 -44.35
C LEU A 43 -51.67 20.12 -43.52
N ASN A 44 -52.38 19.34 -42.72
CA ASN A 44 -53.58 19.76 -41.99
C ASN A 44 -53.34 19.83 -40.47
N GLY A 45 -52.31 19.17 -39.95
CA GLY A 45 -51.98 19.19 -38.53
C GLY A 45 -50.64 18.56 -38.22
N PHE A 46 -50.07 18.97 -37.09
CA PHE A 46 -48.84 18.44 -36.52
C PHE A 46 -49.10 18.09 -35.06
N SER A 47 -48.50 17.01 -34.60
CA SER A 47 -48.44 16.67 -33.18
C SER A 47 -47.00 16.39 -32.78
N GLN A 48 -46.61 16.85 -31.61
CA GLN A 48 -45.30 16.58 -31.01
C GLN A 48 -45.51 16.44 -29.51
N SER A 49 -45.21 15.26 -28.96
CA SER A 49 -45.48 14.99 -27.54
C SER A 49 -44.58 15.79 -26.60
N SER A 50 -43.33 16.07 -27.00
CA SER A 50 -42.40 16.98 -26.33
C SER A 50 -41.41 17.59 -27.32
N ALA A 51 -41.00 18.83 -27.10
CA ALA A 51 -39.92 19.50 -27.84
C ALA A 51 -38.59 19.52 -27.07
N VAL A 52 -38.62 19.22 -25.77
CA VAL A 52 -37.45 19.21 -24.90
C VAL A 52 -37.35 17.83 -24.24
N LEU A 53 -36.24 17.13 -24.45
CA LEU A 53 -36.02 15.79 -23.93
C LEU A 53 -34.68 15.70 -23.20
N PRO A 54 -34.54 14.86 -22.17
CA PRO A 54 -33.22 14.47 -21.68
C PRO A 54 -32.49 13.60 -22.73
N PRO A 55 -31.16 13.44 -22.62
CA PRO A 55 -30.40 12.50 -23.44
C PRO A 55 -31.03 11.09 -23.42
N GLY A 56 -31.27 10.51 -24.60
CA GLY A 56 -31.92 9.19 -24.75
C GLY A 56 -33.43 9.17 -24.50
N GLY A 57 -34.06 10.32 -24.17
CA GLY A 57 -35.52 10.43 -24.05
C GLY A 57 -36.23 10.21 -25.38
N THR A 58 -37.53 9.90 -25.33
CA THR A 58 -38.34 9.65 -26.54
C THR A 58 -39.49 10.65 -26.68
N ALA A 59 -39.80 11.03 -27.91
CA ALA A 59 -41.01 11.77 -28.27
C ALA A 59 -41.72 11.10 -29.45
N GLU A 60 -43.03 11.30 -29.52
CA GLU A 60 -43.84 10.93 -30.67
C GLU A 60 -44.12 12.20 -31.48
N VAL A 61 -43.83 12.14 -32.77
CA VAL A 61 -44.17 13.17 -33.75
C VAL A 61 -45.18 12.62 -34.73
N GLY A 62 -46.11 13.46 -35.13
CA GLY A 62 -47.20 13.09 -36.01
C GLY A 62 -47.53 14.16 -37.02
N ILE A 63 -47.95 13.70 -38.19
CA ILE A 63 -48.44 14.57 -39.26
C ILE A 63 -49.79 14.09 -39.75
N LEU A 64 -50.69 15.03 -39.97
CA LEU A 64 -51.97 14.82 -40.63
C LEU A 64 -51.92 15.55 -41.97
N ALA A 65 -52.21 14.85 -43.05
CA ALA A 65 -52.19 15.39 -44.40
C ALA A 65 -53.35 14.85 -45.24
N THR A 66 -53.74 15.60 -46.27
CA THR A 66 -54.78 15.20 -47.21
C THR A 66 -54.32 15.41 -48.64
N ASP A 67 -54.52 14.40 -49.48
CA ASP A 67 -54.47 14.56 -50.92
C ASP A 67 -55.72 15.29 -51.41
N PRO A 68 -55.62 16.36 -52.21
CA PRO A 68 -56.79 17.09 -52.72
C PRO A 68 -57.77 16.25 -53.56
N HIS A 69 -57.34 15.09 -54.07
CA HIS A 69 -58.18 14.14 -54.78
C HIS A 69 -58.63 12.95 -53.91
N GLY A 70 -58.30 12.96 -52.61
CA GLY A 70 -58.72 11.93 -51.65
C GLY A 70 -57.93 10.60 -51.75
N ASN A 71 -56.82 10.56 -52.49
CA ASN A 71 -55.98 9.38 -52.57
C ASN A 71 -55.16 9.17 -51.29
N PRO A 72 -54.83 7.92 -50.93
CA PRO A 72 -53.92 7.65 -49.81
C PRO A 72 -52.53 8.23 -50.06
N LEU A 73 -51.92 8.77 -49.02
CA LEU A 73 -50.57 9.36 -49.03
C LEU A 73 -49.52 8.34 -48.57
N THR A 74 -48.28 8.54 -48.99
CA THR A 74 -47.10 7.79 -48.50
C THR A 74 -46.21 8.73 -47.69
N PHE A 75 -45.75 8.26 -46.54
CA PHE A 75 -44.93 9.04 -45.60
C PHE A 75 -43.53 8.43 -45.51
N SER A 76 -42.52 9.28 -45.55
CA SER A 76 -41.12 8.89 -45.34
C SER A 76 -40.50 9.83 -44.32
N TRP A 77 -39.97 9.25 -43.25
CA TRP A 77 -39.31 9.99 -42.18
C TRP A 77 -37.79 9.85 -42.32
N ASP A 78 -37.09 10.94 -42.04
CA ASP A 78 -35.63 10.98 -41.96
C ASP A 78 -35.23 11.69 -40.67
N ALA A 79 -34.08 11.30 -40.11
CA ALA A 79 -33.51 11.98 -38.96
C ALA A 79 -32.02 12.25 -39.18
N SER A 80 -31.62 13.52 -39.08
CA SER A 80 -30.22 13.95 -39.17
C SER A 80 -29.45 13.69 -37.87
N ALA A 81 -30.15 13.47 -36.75
CA ALA A 81 -29.59 13.10 -35.46
C ALA A 81 -30.62 12.33 -34.62
N GLY A 82 -30.15 11.48 -33.70
CA GLY A 82 -31.00 10.56 -32.96
C GLY A 82 -31.46 9.38 -33.81
N THR A 83 -32.39 8.58 -33.30
CA THR A 83 -32.89 7.38 -34.01
C THR A 83 -34.41 7.39 -34.13
N LEU A 84 -34.88 6.96 -35.30
CA LEU A 84 -36.30 6.77 -35.58
C LEU A 84 -36.71 5.35 -35.20
N GLY A 85 -37.82 5.23 -34.47
CA GLY A 85 -38.49 3.97 -34.14
C GLY A 85 -39.44 3.49 -35.25
N THR A 86 -40.49 2.78 -34.86
CA THR A 86 -41.47 2.21 -35.80
C THR A 86 -42.46 3.27 -36.30
N GLN A 87 -42.54 3.41 -37.61
CA GLN A 87 -43.53 4.25 -38.28
C GLN A 87 -44.93 3.60 -38.23
N VAL A 88 -45.95 4.40 -37.92
CA VAL A 88 -47.36 3.98 -37.90
C VAL A 88 -48.18 4.88 -38.83
N ASP A 89 -48.60 4.31 -39.95
CA ASP A 89 -49.31 5.05 -41.00
C ASP A 89 -50.79 4.72 -41.08
N THR A 90 -51.55 5.72 -41.51
CA THR A 90 -52.87 5.58 -42.13
C THR A 90 -52.82 6.20 -43.53
N GLY A 91 -53.95 6.19 -44.27
CA GLY A 91 -54.01 6.86 -45.58
C GLY A 91 -53.87 8.39 -45.51
N THR A 92 -54.03 9.00 -44.33
CA THR A 92 -54.04 10.46 -44.14
C THR A 92 -53.18 10.95 -42.97
N SER A 93 -52.59 10.05 -42.18
CA SER A 93 -51.75 10.42 -41.04
C SER A 93 -50.56 9.48 -40.90
N SER A 94 -49.48 9.97 -40.28
CA SER A 94 -48.33 9.15 -39.91
C SER A 94 -47.82 9.58 -38.53
N LEU A 95 -47.50 8.60 -37.68
CA LEU A 95 -46.86 8.77 -36.39
C LEU A 95 -45.48 8.12 -36.43
N GLN A 96 -44.53 8.75 -35.73
CA GLN A 96 -43.16 8.30 -35.65
C GLN A 96 -42.62 8.54 -34.25
N THR A 97 -42.01 7.52 -33.64
CA THR A 97 -41.24 7.69 -32.41
C THR A 97 -39.82 8.14 -32.76
N TRP A 98 -39.29 9.14 -32.05
CA TRP A 98 -37.91 9.59 -32.13
C TRP A 98 -37.24 9.48 -30.76
N THR A 99 -36.01 8.95 -30.74
CA THR A 99 -35.14 8.89 -29.56
C THR A 99 -34.03 9.91 -29.68
N ALA A 100 -33.92 10.80 -28.69
CA ALA A 100 -32.94 11.87 -28.67
C ALA A 100 -31.49 11.33 -28.55
N PRO A 101 -30.51 11.91 -29.29
CA PRO A 101 -29.10 11.59 -29.14
C PRO A 101 -28.54 12.06 -27.78
N GLN A 102 -27.25 11.78 -27.49
CA GLN A 102 -26.63 12.23 -26.24
C GLN A 102 -26.40 13.75 -26.19
N CYS A 103 -26.20 14.38 -27.35
CA CYS A 103 -26.08 15.82 -27.51
C CYS A 103 -26.77 16.25 -28.82
N LEU A 104 -27.26 17.49 -28.85
CA LEU A 104 -27.88 18.08 -30.02
C LEU A 104 -27.57 19.58 -30.03
N ALA A 105 -27.24 20.13 -31.20
CA ALA A 105 -27.03 21.58 -31.31
C ALA A 105 -28.34 22.33 -31.04
N GLU A 106 -28.22 23.52 -30.46
CA GLU A 106 -29.37 24.38 -30.18
C GLU A 106 -30.13 24.74 -31.47
N ASP A 107 -31.45 24.91 -31.36
CA ASP A 107 -32.36 25.31 -32.44
C ASP A 107 -32.32 24.44 -33.70
N THR A 108 -32.01 23.14 -33.57
CA THR A 108 -32.01 22.19 -34.69
C THR A 108 -33.39 21.55 -34.91
N THR A 109 -33.63 21.16 -36.16
CA THR A 109 -34.81 20.37 -36.56
C THR A 109 -34.38 18.98 -37.04
N PRO A 110 -34.03 18.05 -36.12
CA PRO A 110 -33.37 16.80 -36.49
C PRO A 110 -34.29 15.79 -37.16
N VAL A 111 -35.61 15.97 -37.15
CA VAL A 111 -36.57 15.04 -37.74
C VAL A 111 -37.34 15.74 -38.86
N ALA A 112 -37.38 15.10 -40.03
CA ALA A 112 -38.15 15.56 -41.18
C ALA A 112 -39.09 14.46 -41.69
N VAL A 113 -40.26 14.85 -42.15
CA VAL A 113 -41.22 13.98 -42.84
C VAL A 113 -41.46 14.50 -44.23
N THR A 114 -41.45 13.59 -45.19
CA THR A 114 -41.83 13.84 -46.58
C THR A 114 -43.11 13.09 -46.89
N VAL A 115 -44.16 13.84 -47.23
CA VAL A 115 -45.49 13.33 -47.57
C VAL A 115 -45.63 13.33 -49.08
N THR A 116 -45.89 12.18 -49.68
CA THR A 116 -45.92 11.98 -51.13
C THR A 116 -47.30 11.51 -51.59
N SER A 117 -47.84 12.15 -52.63
CA SER A 117 -49.08 11.73 -53.28
C SER A 117 -48.86 10.48 -54.15
N SER A 118 -49.95 9.79 -54.51
CA SER A 118 -49.92 8.66 -55.44
C SER A 118 -49.40 9.01 -56.85
N HIS A 119 -49.31 10.31 -57.18
CA HIS A 119 -48.79 10.82 -58.45
C HIS A 119 -47.35 11.34 -58.33
N GLY A 120 -46.70 11.17 -57.17
CA GLY A 120 -45.30 11.49 -56.94
C GLY A 120 -45.01 12.96 -56.59
N GLN A 121 -46.01 13.75 -56.17
CA GLN A 121 -45.75 15.09 -55.63
C GLN A 121 -45.48 15.01 -54.14
N SER A 122 -44.46 15.71 -53.66
CA SER A 122 -44.07 15.65 -52.25
C SER A 122 -44.01 17.02 -51.58
N ILE A 123 -44.36 17.07 -50.30
CA ILE A 123 -44.14 18.21 -49.41
C ILE A 123 -43.43 17.71 -48.15
N SER A 124 -42.50 18.51 -47.61
CA SER A 124 -41.76 18.15 -46.41
C SER A 124 -42.03 19.11 -45.25
N SER A 125 -41.92 18.61 -44.04
CA SER A 125 -41.97 19.40 -42.80
C SER A 125 -40.95 18.85 -41.81
N SER A 126 -40.52 19.69 -40.88
CA SER A 126 -39.50 19.35 -39.89
C SER A 126 -39.96 19.66 -38.47
N PHE A 127 -39.41 18.92 -37.50
CA PHE A 127 -39.73 19.06 -36.08
C PHE A 127 -38.48 19.52 -35.32
N GLY A 128 -38.62 20.60 -34.55
CA GLY A 128 -37.56 21.15 -33.71
C GLY A 128 -37.46 20.40 -32.38
N PHE A 129 -36.23 20.16 -31.92
CA PHE A 129 -35.96 19.52 -30.64
C PHE A 129 -34.77 20.17 -29.93
N SER A 130 -34.78 20.14 -28.60
CA SER A 130 -33.60 20.41 -27.77
C SER A 130 -33.37 19.29 -26.77
N VAL A 131 -32.09 19.01 -26.50
CA VAL A 131 -31.66 18.02 -25.50
C VAL A 131 -31.27 18.75 -24.22
N ALA A 132 -32.14 18.71 -23.22
CA ALA A 132 -31.91 19.37 -21.93
C ALA A 132 -30.89 18.57 -21.11
N GLN A 133 -29.81 19.26 -20.74
CA GLN A 133 -28.75 18.73 -19.89
C GLN A 133 -28.70 19.55 -18.61
N ASP A 134 -28.41 18.90 -17.48
CA ASP A 134 -28.37 19.54 -16.17
C ASP A 134 -27.12 19.11 -15.42
N LEU A 135 -26.21 20.06 -15.22
CA LEU A 135 -24.98 19.88 -14.45
C LEU A 135 -25.22 19.56 -12.97
N ALA A 136 -26.42 19.81 -12.43
CA ALA A 136 -26.76 19.44 -11.06
C ALA A 136 -27.09 17.94 -10.91
N VAL A 137 -27.39 17.22 -12.00
CA VAL A 137 -27.70 15.80 -11.95
C VAL A 137 -26.42 14.99 -11.75
N ASN A 138 -26.34 14.28 -10.63
CA ASN A 138 -25.26 13.34 -10.39
C ASN A 138 -25.35 12.15 -11.35
N ARG A 139 -24.28 11.94 -12.11
CA ARG A 139 -24.08 10.81 -13.02
C ARG A 139 -23.01 9.84 -12.55
N GLN A 140 -22.41 10.06 -11.37
CA GLN A 140 -21.52 9.10 -10.74
C GLN A 140 -22.30 7.82 -10.39
N PRO A 141 -21.96 6.65 -10.97
CA PRO A 141 -22.56 5.40 -10.56
C PRO A 141 -22.23 5.10 -9.10
N PRO A 142 -23.01 4.22 -8.45
CA PRO A 142 -22.70 3.80 -7.11
C PRO A 142 -21.28 3.23 -6.98
N PHE A 143 -20.61 3.51 -5.87
CA PHE A 143 -19.27 3.00 -5.65
C PHE A 143 -19.30 1.50 -5.33
N VAL A 144 -18.67 0.76 -6.24
CA VAL A 144 -18.30 -0.64 -6.13
C VAL A 144 -16.91 -0.75 -6.72
N ASP A 145 -16.05 -1.64 -6.24
CA ASP A 145 -14.65 -1.70 -6.70
C ASP A 145 -14.54 -1.88 -8.22
N SER A 146 -15.46 -2.66 -8.82
CA SER A 146 -15.54 -2.86 -10.27
C SER A 146 -15.94 -1.62 -11.07
N GLY A 147 -16.36 -0.53 -10.41
CA GLY A 147 -16.65 0.77 -11.00
C GLY A 147 -15.41 1.65 -11.21
N PHE A 148 -14.26 1.22 -10.72
CA PHE A 148 -12.98 1.92 -10.85
C PHE A 148 -12.06 1.19 -11.83
N GLU A 149 -11.22 1.96 -12.53
CA GLU A 149 -10.13 1.45 -13.37
C GLU A 149 -8.86 1.23 -12.55
N LEU A 150 -8.69 2.00 -11.48
CA LEU A 150 -7.55 1.93 -10.56
C LEU A 150 -8.05 2.13 -9.12
N LEU A 151 -7.56 1.29 -8.22
CA LEU A 151 -7.67 1.43 -6.78
C LEU A 151 -6.31 1.07 -6.16
N GLU A 152 -5.64 2.07 -5.59
CA GLU A 152 -4.36 1.93 -4.90
C GLU A 152 -4.56 2.46 -3.49
N ASN A 153 -4.42 1.60 -2.47
CA ASN A 153 -4.73 1.94 -1.09
C ASN A 153 -6.10 2.66 -0.96
N ALA A 154 -7.09 2.15 -1.68
CA ALA A 154 -8.44 2.68 -1.77
C ALA A 154 -9.45 1.56 -2.03
N GLY A 155 -10.69 1.74 -1.61
CA GLY A 155 -11.75 0.77 -1.86
C GLY A 155 -13.14 1.34 -1.60
N ALA A 156 -14.17 0.79 -2.26
CA ALA A 156 -15.55 1.18 -2.02
C ALA A 156 -16.01 0.63 -0.66
N ALA A 157 -16.37 1.53 0.26
CA ALA A 157 -16.88 1.14 1.58
C ALA A 157 -18.41 1.10 1.63
N SER A 158 -19.06 1.92 0.81
CA SER A 158 -20.51 1.92 0.62
C SER A 158 -20.85 2.40 -0.79
N TRP A 159 -22.13 2.37 -1.15
CA TRP A 159 -22.62 2.80 -2.48
C TRP A 159 -22.32 4.28 -2.81
N GLN A 160 -21.90 5.10 -1.84
CA GLN A 160 -21.57 6.52 -2.02
C GLN A 160 -20.19 6.92 -1.47
N GLU A 161 -19.48 6.02 -0.79
CA GLU A 161 -18.22 6.34 -0.12
C GLU A 161 -17.06 5.48 -0.62
N LEU A 162 -16.04 6.16 -1.12
CA LEU A 162 -14.74 5.61 -1.44
C LEU A 162 -13.80 5.91 -0.27
N TRP A 163 -13.18 4.90 0.32
CA TRP A 163 -12.23 5.08 1.41
C TRP A 163 -10.82 5.10 0.85
N LEU A 164 -10.02 6.09 1.24
CA LEU A 164 -8.58 6.06 1.05
C LEU A 164 -7.98 5.51 2.35
N THR A 165 -7.13 4.51 2.24
CA THR A 165 -6.56 3.80 3.39
C THR A 165 -5.05 3.97 3.41
N ALA A 166 -4.47 3.84 4.60
CA ALA A 166 -3.02 3.70 4.72
C ALA A 166 -2.56 2.38 4.08
N PRO A 167 -1.29 2.27 3.68
CA PRO A 167 -0.72 0.97 3.33
C PRO A 167 -0.92 -0.01 4.49
N LEU A 168 -1.23 -1.27 4.14
CA LEU A 168 -1.43 -2.31 5.13
C LEU A 168 -0.11 -2.71 5.77
N ALA A 169 -0.06 -2.67 7.10
CA ALA A 169 1.07 -3.22 7.84
C ALA A 169 1.21 -4.74 7.59
N PRO A 170 2.43 -5.27 7.58
CA PRO A 170 2.68 -6.71 7.60
C PRO A 170 2.00 -7.36 8.79
N ARG A 171 1.49 -8.59 8.62
CA ARG A 171 0.75 -9.32 9.67
C ARG A 171 1.56 -10.40 10.38
N SER A 172 2.75 -10.74 9.87
CA SER A 172 3.63 -11.73 10.48
C SER A 172 5.10 -11.35 10.31
N PRO A 173 5.95 -11.49 11.35
CA PRO A 173 7.39 -11.32 11.21
C PRO A 173 8.04 -12.42 10.36
N GLU A 174 7.34 -13.55 10.18
CA GLU A 174 7.78 -14.67 9.33
C GLU A 174 7.68 -14.37 7.84
N ARG A 175 6.94 -13.33 7.43
CA ARG A 175 6.81 -12.92 6.03
C ARG A 175 6.42 -11.45 5.89
N ILE A 176 7.40 -10.60 5.60
CA ILE A 176 7.23 -9.16 5.49
C ILE A 176 7.35 -8.75 4.01
N VAL A 177 6.18 -8.59 3.37
CA VAL A 177 6.05 -8.24 1.95
C VAL A 177 4.98 -7.16 1.83
N PHE A 178 5.23 -6.18 0.96
CA PHE A 178 4.27 -5.13 0.63
C PHE A 178 3.62 -5.41 -0.72
N ALA A 179 2.32 -5.09 -0.86
CA ALA A 179 1.58 -5.38 -2.08
C ALA A 179 1.98 -4.47 -3.25
N THR A 180 2.35 -3.23 -2.93
CA THR A 180 2.78 -2.19 -3.86
C THR A 180 4.09 -1.59 -3.38
N ASP A 181 4.73 -0.82 -4.24
CA ASP A 181 5.83 0.03 -3.83
C ASP A 181 5.39 0.96 -2.69
N GLN A 182 6.24 1.12 -1.69
CA GLN A 182 5.99 2.00 -0.55
C GLN A 182 7.29 2.56 0.01
N GLU A 183 7.26 3.82 0.40
CA GLU A 183 8.32 4.42 1.21
C GLU A 183 8.24 3.84 2.62
N LEU A 184 9.40 3.53 3.21
CA LEU A 184 9.48 2.92 4.54
C LEU A 184 10.49 3.66 5.40
N SER A 185 10.09 4.06 6.60
CA SER A 185 11.02 4.55 7.62
C SER A 185 10.98 3.67 8.87
N VAL A 186 12.11 3.60 9.58
CA VAL A 186 12.26 2.90 10.86
C VAL A 186 12.72 3.88 11.92
N THR A 187 12.02 3.90 13.05
CA THR A 187 12.31 4.73 14.22
C THR A 187 12.72 3.82 15.37
N PHE A 188 13.91 4.03 15.92
CA PHE A 188 14.32 3.41 17.18
C PHE A 188 13.43 3.92 18.33
N ILE A 189 12.91 3.01 19.15
CA ILE A 189 12.01 3.34 20.25
C ILE A 189 12.70 3.22 21.60
N ALA A 190 13.37 2.09 21.85
CA ALA A 190 14.05 1.81 23.12
C ALA A 190 14.99 0.61 22.98
N LYS A 191 15.94 0.55 23.90
CA LYS A 191 16.77 -0.62 24.22
C LYS A 191 16.60 -0.90 25.72
N GLU A 192 16.17 -2.09 26.09
CA GLU A 192 15.95 -2.48 27.49
C GLU A 192 16.83 -3.70 27.87
N SER A 193 18.11 -3.68 27.48
CA SER A 193 19.06 -4.78 27.68
C SER A 193 20.48 -4.30 28.02
N GLU A 194 21.33 -5.20 28.51
CA GLU A 194 22.78 -4.99 28.69
C GLU A 194 23.60 -5.24 27.40
N ALA A 195 23.00 -5.82 26.37
CA ALA A 195 23.67 -6.17 25.13
C ALA A 195 23.85 -4.97 24.19
N THR A 196 24.84 -5.06 23.30
CA THR A 196 24.98 -4.13 22.17
C THR A 196 24.38 -4.76 20.91
N HIS A 197 23.55 -4.01 20.19
CA HIS A 197 22.88 -4.51 18.99
C HIS A 197 23.23 -3.74 17.72
N ALA A 198 23.30 -4.45 16.60
CA ALA A 198 23.14 -3.86 15.28
C ALA A 198 21.87 -4.41 14.62
N PHE A 199 21.08 -3.54 14.01
CA PHE A 199 19.80 -3.88 13.40
C PHE A 199 19.85 -3.68 11.88
N GLY A 200 19.38 -4.68 11.13
CA GLY A 200 19.42 -4.65 9.68
C GLY A 200 18.41 -5.57 9.02
N TYR A 201 18.50 -5.65 7.69
CA TYR A 201 17.70 -6.57 6.89
C TYR A 201 18.45 -7.10 5.67
N VAL A 202 17.97 -8.23 5.16
CA VAL A 202 18.33 -8.80 3.85
C VAL A 202 17.05 -9.01 3.03
N TYR A 203 17.17 -9.07 1.71
CA TYR A 203 16.06 -9.51 0.87
C TYR A 203 16.04 -11.04 0.79
N TYR A 204 14.86 -11.62 0.98
CA TYR A 204 14.64 -13.07 0.88
C TYR A 204 15.03 -13.60 -0.52
N ASP A 205 14.71 -12.85 -1.57
CA ASP A 205 15.01 -13.25 -2.96
C ASP A 205 16.51 -13.39 -3.20
N ASP A 206 17.33 -12.57 -2.55
CA ASP A 206 18.80 -12.66 -2.65
C ASP A 206 19.31 -13.94 -1.96
N LEU A 207 18.69 -14.34 -0.84
CA LEU A 207 19.02 -15.58 -0.15
C LEU A 207 18.64 -16.82 -0.99
N VAL A 208 17.47 -16.78 -1.66
CA VAL A 208 17.06 -17.82 -2.62
C VAL A 208 18.04 -17.87 -3.80
N ALA A 209 18.41 -16.72 -4.35
CA ALA A 209 19.34 -16.64 -5.48
C ALA A 209 20.73 -17.19 -5.15
N ARG A 210 21.16 -17.08 -3.89
CA ARG A 210 22.41 -17.68 -3.39
C ARG A 210 22.28 -19.13 -2.93
N GLY A 211 21.08 -19.71 -3.01
CA GLY A 211 20.83 -21.11 -2.70
C GLY A 211 20.73 -21.43 -1.22
N TYR A 212 20.60 -20.42 -0.35
CA TYR A 212 20.43 -20.63 1.10
C TYR A 212 19.04 -21.12 1.46
N VAL A 213 18.05 -20.83 0.62
CA VAL A 213 16.63 -21.11 0.88
C VAL A 213 16.02 -21.85 -0.31
N ASN A 214 15.30 -22.93 -0.02
CA ASN A 214 14.60 -23.71 -1.05
C ASN A 214 13.21 -23.12 -1.39
N ALA A 215 12.52 -23.73 -2.35
CA ALA A 215 11.19 -23.31 -2.77
C ALA A 215 10.10 -23.44 -1.68
N GLN A 216 10.37 -24.16 -0.59
CA GLN A 216 9.48 -24.30 0.57
C GLN A 216 9.75 -23.25 1.65
N GLY A 217 10.81 -22.45 1.52
CA GLY A 217 11.24 -21.47 2.51
C GLY A 217 12.10 -22.03 3.64
N ASP A 218 12.56 -23.27 3.51
CA ASP A 218 13.47 -23.90 4.47
C ASP A 218 14.93 -23.63 4.09
N LEU A 219 15.79 -23.51 5.10
CA LEU A 219 17.23 -23.37 4.91
C LEU A 219 17.82 -24.66 4.32
N VAL A 220 18.74 -24.50 3.39
CA VAL A 220 19.37 -25.59 2.64
C VAL A 220 20.68 -26.02 3.32
N ASP A 221 20.95 -27.32 3.33
CA ASP A 221 22.26 -27.94 3.62
C ASP A 221 22.69 -28.71 2.36
N ALA A 222 23.23 -28.00 1.37
CA ALA A 222 23.51 -28.58 0.06
C ALA A 222 24.73 -29.51 0.08
N ASN A 223 25.65 -29.29 1.03
CA ASN A 223 26.89 -30.06 1.16
C ASN A 223 26.76 -31.28 2.10
N GLY A 224 25.60 -31.43 2.76
CA GLY A 224 25.21 -32.59 3.55
C GLY A 224 26.05 -32.79 4.81
N ASN A 225 26.53 -31.70 5.42
CA ASN A 225 27.38 -31.77 6.62
C ASN A 225 26.60 -31.59 7.94
N GLY A 226 25.29 -31.32 7.83
CA GLY A 226 24.34 -31.19 8.93
C GLY A 226 24.17 -29.77 9.46
N ILE A 227 24.87 -28.78 8.88
CA ILE A 227 24.70 -27.36 9.19
C ILE A 227 24.06 -26.70 7.96
N ALA A 228 23.07 -25.84 8.16
CA ALA A 228 22.51 -25.11 7.04
C ALA A 228 23.56 -24.17 6.42
N ASP A 229 23.59 -24.10 5.10
CA ASP A 229 24.53 -23.30 4.31
C ASP A 229 24.54 -21.82 4.73
N LEU A 230 23.37 -21.27 5.11
CA LEU A 230 23.27 -19.91 5.65
C LEU A 230 24.06 -19.78 6.96
N HIS A 231 23.90 -20.73 7.88
CA HIS A 231 24.59 -20.72 9.17
C HIS A 231 26.08 -21.00 9.02
N GLU A 232 26.48 -21.81 8.05
CA GLU A 232 27.88 -21.99 7.71
C GLU A 232 28.51 -20.69 7.23
N ASP A 233 27.83 -19.95 6.35
CA ASP A 233 28.36 -18.74 5.73
C ASP A 233 28.26 -17.51 6.65
N LEU A 234 27.34 -17.50 7.63
CA LEU A 234 27.31 -16.49 8.71
C LEU A 234 28.54 -16.58 9.62
N TYR A 235 29.05 -17.79 9.88
CA TYR A 235 30.16 -18.01 10.81
C TYR A 235 31.43 -18.55 10.13
N ASN A 236 31.45 -18.60 8.80
CA ASN A 236 32.54 -19.16 7.98
C ASN A 236 33.00 -20.56 8.43
N LEU A 237 32.05 -21.47 8.69
CA LEU A 237 32.29 -22.82 9.26
C LEU A 237 32.73 -23.86 8.22
N ALA A 238 32.41 -23.66 6.94
CA ALA A 238 32.67 -24.67 5.91
C ALA A 238 34.18 -24.97 5.75
N PRO A 239 34.57 -26.21 5.43
CA PRO A 239 35.98 -26.56 5.25
C PRO A 239 36.62 -25.79 4.09
N PRO A 240 37.95 -25.56 4.10
CA PRO A 240 38.66 -24.83 3.04
C PRO A 240 38.61 -25.47 1.65
N SER A 241 38.39 -26.77 1.61
CA SER A 241 38.59 -27.60 0.42
C SER A 241 37.87 -28.94 0.57
N GLY A 242 37.63 -29.63 -0.53
CA GLY A 242 36.95 -30.92 -0.55
C GLY A 242 35.47 -30.80 -0.91
N VAL A 243 34.76 -31.92 -0.87
CA VAL A 243 33.36 -32.00 -1.35
C VAL A 243 32.35 -31.23 -0.51
N GLN A 244 32.71 -30.91 0.74
CA GLN A 244 31.87 -30.14 1.66
C GLN A 244 32.25 -28.67 1.74
N ALA A 245 33.26 -28.24 0.98
CA ALA A 245 33.74 -26.86 1.05
C ALA A 245 32.71 -25.89 0.47
N ARG A 246 32.66 -24.71 1.09
CA ARG A 246 31.93 -23.56 0.57
C ARG A 246 32.91 -22.39 0.40
N PRO A 247 32.60 -21.42 -0.47
CA PRO A 247 33.37 -20.18 -0.55
C PRO A 247 33.48 -19.53 0.82
N TYR A 248 34.67 -19.03 1.16
CA TYR A 248 34.83 -18.19 2.34
C TYR A 248 34.14 -16.85 2.09
N ILE A 249 33.27 -16.42 3.00
CA ILE A 249 32.60 -15.12 2.95
C ILE A 249 33.54 -14.07 3.53
N GLY A 250 34.27 -13.39 2.64
CA GLY A 250 35.27 -12.38 2.96
C GLY A 250 36.49 -12.44 2.02
N VAL A 251 37.50 -11.59 2.27
CA VAL A 251 38.75 -11.58 1.47
C VAL A 251 39.68 -12.71 1.88
N SER A 252 39.94 -12.86 3.17
CA SER A 252 40.80 -13.92 3.71
C SER A 252 40.55 -14.13 5.21
N PRO A 253 40.59 -15.38 5.70
CA PRO A 253 40.42 -15.66 7.11
C PRO A 253 41.55 -15.08 7.96
N ARG A 254 41.20 -14.40 9.05
CA ARG A 254 42.06 -14.05 10.20
C ARG A 254 42.60 -15.31 10.87
N CYS A 255 41.79 -16.35 11.04
CA CYS A 255 42.13 -17.59 11.72
C CYS A 255 42.03 -18.81 10.78
N SER A 256 43.07 -19.66 10.78
CA SER A 256 43.15 -20.85 9.91
C SER A 256 42.85 -22.16 10.65
N ARG A 257 42.14 -22.12 11.79
CA ARG A 257 41.89 -23.28 12.64
C ARG A 257 40.76 -24.13 12.07
N THR A 258 40.90 -25.45 12.18
CA THR A 258 39.86 -26.41 11.79
C THR A 258 39.54 -27.34 12.96
N PHE A 259 38.42 -28.04 12.86
CA PHE A 259 38.00 -29.07 13.81
C PHE A 259 37.16 -30.14 13.10
N THR A 260 37.04 -31.32 13.71
CA THR A 260 36.23 -32.41 13.18
C THR A 260 35.12 -32.74 14.16
N SER A 261 33.86 -32.72 13.71
CA SER A 261 32.70 -33.09 14.52
C SER A 261 31.72 -33.93 13.69
N GLY A 262 31.25 -35.05 14.25
CA GLY A 262 30.31 -35.94 13.56
C GLY A 262 30.84 -36.52 12.24
N GLY A 263 32.17 -36.65 12.09
CA GLY A 263 32.80 -37.17 10.88
C GLY A 263 33.08 -36.13 9.79
N PHE A 264 32.70 -34.87 9.98
CA PHE A 264 32.90 -33.78 9.03
C PHE A 264 33.95 -32.78 9.52
N LEU A 265 34.72 -32.21 8.58
CA LEU A 265 35.73 -31.18 8.83
C LEU A 265 35.11 -29.79 8.69
N PHE A 266 35.37 -28.93 9.66
CA PHE A 266 34.90 -27.54 9.68
C PHE A 266 36.06 -26.58 10.00
N ARG A 267 35.87 -25.30 9.70
CA ARG A 267 36.67 -24.19 10.22
C ARG A 267 36.13 -23.75 11.57
N GLN A 268 37.00 -23.39 12.49
CA GLN A 268 36.57 -22.75 13.73
C GLN A 268 36.18 -21.29 13.41
N PRO A 269 34.99 -20.83 13.85
CA PRO A 269 34.41 -19.58 13.41
C PRO A 269 35.11 -18.40 14.05
N GLU A 270 35.57 -17.45 13.24
CA GLU A 270 36.45 -16.36 13.65
C GLU A 270 35.74 -15.36 14.58
N LEU A 271 34.42 -15.24 14.41
CA LEU A 271 33.51 -14.51 15.29
C LEU A 271 33.41 -15.13 16.69
N ALA A 272 33.88 -16.37 16.89
CA ALA A 272 33.95 -17.03 18.20
C ALA A 272 35.38 -17.36 18.64
N LEU A 273 36.40 -16.77 18.01
CA LEU A 273 37.81 -16.95 18.36
C LEU A 273 38.44 -15.65 18.86
N ASN A 274 39.23 -15.74 19.92
CA ASN A 274 39.99 -14.60 20.42
C ASN A 274 41.02 -14.06 19.41
N SER A 275 41.65 -12.93 19.73
CA SER A 275 42.59 -12.21 18.86
C SER A 275 43.82 -13.03 18.45
N VAL A 276 44.22 -14.03 19.25
CA VAL A 276 45.36 -14.93 18.96
C VAL A 276 44.96 -16.21 18.24
N CYS A 277 43.68 -16.36 17.86
CA CYS A 277 43.14 -17.54 17.18
C CYS A 277 43.43 -18.85 17.95
N ALA A 278 43.31 -18.81 19.29
CA ALA A 278 43.44 -20.00 20.12
C ALA A 278 42.39 -21.04 19.72
N SER A 279 42.73 -22.32 19.74
CA SER A 279 41.75 -23.37 19.42
C SER A 279 40.64 -23.39 20.46
N ALA A 280 39.40 -23.37 19.99
CA ALA A 280 38.17 -23.33 20.77
C ALA A 280 37.23 -24.45 20.31
N PHE A 281 37.68 -25.70 20.41
CA PHE A 281 36.84 -26.85 20.11
C PHE A 281 36.93 -27.86 21.25
N PHE A 282 35.78 -28.26 21.75
CA PHE A 282 35.63 -29.12 22.91
C PHE A 282 34.70 -30.29 22.52
N THR A 283 35.26 -31.48 22.43
CA THR A 283 34.50 -32.69 22.04
C THR A 283 33.81 -33.30 23.25
N SER A 284 32.66 -33.94 23.02
CA SER A 284 32.00 -34.81 24.01
C SER A 284 31.76 -34.14 25.37
N GLN A 285 31.31 -32.89 25.34
CA GLN A 285 30.96 -32.12 26.53
C GLN A 285 29.63 -32.61 27.09
N ASP A 286 29.54 -32.62 28.42
CA ASP A 286 28.32 -32.94 29.15
C ASP A 286 27.50 -31.65 29.33
N LEU A 287 26.36 -31.57 28.63
CA LEU A 287 25.51 -30.38 28.59
C LEU A 287 24.05 -30.77 28.78
N THR A 288 23.26 -29.93 29.44
CA THR A 288 21.83 -30.16 29.57
C THR A 288 21.16 -30.10 28.19
N ASP A 289 20.26 -31.03 27.89
CA ASP A 289 19.57 -31.06 26.60
C ASP A 289 18.58 -29.91 26.46
N ALA A 290 18.81 -29.00 25.51
CA ALA A 290 18.01 -27.79 25.28
C ALA A 290 16.60 -28.03 24.70
N ARG A 291 16.11 -29.26 24.66
CA ARG A 291 14.70 -29.55 24.32
C ARG A 291 13.79 -29.24 25.51
N PRO A 292 12.50 -28.88 25.26
CA PRO A 292 11.60 -28.39 26.29
C PRO A 292 11.52 -29.21 27.58
N GLY A 293 11.51 -28.50 28.72
CA GLY A 293 11.21 -29.06 30.04
C GLY A 293 12.36 -29.82 30.72
N ARG A 294 13.62 -29.53 30.36
CA ARG A 294 14.81 -30.27 30.80
C ARG A 294 15.79 -29.38 31.56
N THR A 295 15.50 -29.06 32.81
CA THR A 295 16.29 -28.07 33.57
C THR A 295 17.29 -28.68 34.56
N SER A 296 17.57 -29.99 34.47
CA SER A 296 18.51 -30.64 35.40
C SER A 296 19.49 -31.56 34.69
N SER A 297 20.60 -31.85 35.37
CA SER A 297 21.66 -32.71 34.85
C SER A 297 21.23 -34.15 34.54
N ALA A 298 20.07 -34.59 35.04
CA ALA A 298 19.46 -35.86 34.69
C ALA A 298 19.12 -35.98 33.19
N TYR A 299 19.03 -34.85 32.48
CA TYR A 299 18.76 -34.77 31.05
C TYR A 299 19.99 -34.44 30.22
N ASN A 300 21.19 -34.51 30.80
CA ASN A 300 22.40 -34.19 30.08
C ASN A 300 22.60 -35.11 28.87
N ILE A 301 23.18 -34.51 27.84
CA ILE A 301 23.59 -35.15 26.60
C ILE A 301 25.07 -34.90 26.37
N THR A 302 25.68 -35.80 25.61
CA THR A 302 27.01 -35.59 25.05
C THR A 302 26.89 -34.80 23.75
N ALA A 303 27.49 -33.61 23.69
CA ALA A 303 27.53 -32.76 22.51
C ALA A 303 28.91 -32.12 22.33
N ASP A 304 29.25 -31.77 21.09
CA ASP A 304 30.45 -31.00 20.82
C ASP A 304 30.17 -29.49 20.95
N ILE A 305 31.19 -28.70 21.30
CA ILE A 305 31.11 -27.23 21.37
C ILE A 305 32.26 -26.65 20.56
N VAL A 306 31.94 -25.70 19.68
CA VAL A 306 32.94 -24.84 19.01
C VAL A 306 32.75 -23.39 19.43
N GLY A 307 33.84 -22.67 19.58
CA GLY A 307 33.88 -21.25 19.91
C GLY A 307 34.11 -20.95 21.39
N THR A 308 34.37 -19.68 21.66
CA THR A 308 34.65 -19.10 22.97
C THR A 308 33.97 -17.73 23.08
N VAL A 309 33.94 -17.18 24.29
CA VAL A 309 33.57 -15.79 24.57
C VAL A 309 34.78 -15.07 25.19
N PRO A 310 34.84 -13.73 25.20
CA PRO A 310 35.93 -13.01 25.84
C PRO A 310 36.01 -13.35 27.35
N PRO A 311 37.20 -13.35 28.00
CA PRO A 311 37.30 -13.63 29.42
C PRO A 311 36.79 -12.48 30.31
N VAL A 312 36.13 -12.82 31.42
CA VAL A 312 35.65 -11.90 32.48
C VAL A 312 36.82 -11.56 33.42
N PRO A 313 36.97 -10.32 33.95
CA PRO A 313 35.92 -9.30 34.12
C PRO A 313 35.88 -8.11 33.14
N SER A 314 36.82 -7.97 32.19
CA SER A 314 36.88 -6.77 31.35
C SER A 314 37.77 -6.92 30.11
N ALA A 315 37.70 -8.07 29.43
CA ALA A 315 38.49 -8.25 28.21
C ALA A 315 37.91 -7.42 27.05
N ASN A 316 38.66 -6.43 26.59
CA ASN A 316 38.47 -5.80 25.29
C ASN A 316 38.65 -6.87 24.20
N ALA A 317 37.64 -7.05 23.35
CA ALA A 317 37.66 -8.02 22.26
C ALA A 317 38.79 -7.73 21.25
N GLY A 318 39.19 -6.47 21.09
CA GLY A 318 40.21 -6.02 20.15
C GLY A 318 39.90 -6.51 18.75
N THR A 319 40.87 -7.17 18.11
CA THR A 319 40.68 -7.83 16.80
C THR A 319 40.14 -9.26 16.91
N GLY A 320 39.88 -9.76 18.12
CA GLY A 320 39.22 -11.04 18.34
C GLY A 320 37.74 -10.97 17.98
N PHE A 321 37.10 -12.13 17.83
CA PHE A 321 35.65 -12.24 17.60
C PHE A 321 35.20 -11.42 16.38
N SER A 322 36.06 -11.33 15.36
CA SER A 322 35.85 -10.62 14.10
C SER A 322 36.40 -11.45 12.92
N ASP A 323 35.89 -11.21 11.72
CA ASP A 323 36.16 -11.95 10.47
C ASP A 323 36.71 -11.06 9.34
N ASN A 324 37.44 -9.98 9.69
CA ASN A 324 38.09 -9.03 8.78
C ASN A 324 37.15 -8.32 7.78
N GLY A 325 35.87 -8.19 8.13
CA GLY A 325 34.87 -7.46 7.36
C GLY A 325 35.03 -5.96 7.32
N LEU A 326 34.02 -5.31 6.73
CA LEU A 326 33.82 -3.87 6.82
C LEU A 326 33.60 -3.42 8.28
N PHE A 327 32.82 -4.20 9.03
CA PHE A 327 32.47 -3.96 10.41
C PHE A 327 33.02 -5.09 11.29
N PRO A 328 33.84 -4.76 12.31
CA PRO A 328 34.22 -5.80 13.27
C PRO A 328 32.95 -6.32 13.95
N HIS A 329 32.91 -7.62 14.25
CA HIS A 329 31.83 -8.25 15.01
C HIS A 329 30.47 -8.37 14.29
N ILE A 330 30.39 -8.06 13.00
CA ILE A 330 29.26 -8.42 12.14
C ILE A 330 29.69 -9.55 11.21
N PRO A 331 28.88 -10.61 11.04
CA PRO A 331 29.09 -11.56 9.96
C PRO A 331 29.27 -10.88 8.62
N ASN A 332 30.38 -11.14 7.92
CA ASN A 332 30.64 -10.61 6.57
C ASN A 332 29.44 -10.75 5.61
N LEU A 333 28.64 -11.81 5.77
CA LEU A 333 27.44 -12.05 4.97
C LEU A 333 26.33 -11.00 5.20
N LEU A 334 26.19 -10.49 6.41
CA LEU A 334 25.17 -9.51 6.82
C LEU A 334 25.63 -8.05 6.69
N GLU A 335 26.91 -7.84 6.38
CA GLU A 335 27.39 -6.54 5.95
C GLU A 335 26.85 -6.16 4.56
N PRO A 336 26.87 -4.88 4.18
CA PRO A 336 26.69 -4.50 2.78
C PRO A 336 27.84 -5.03 1.91
N ALA A 337 27.55 -5.29 0.63
CA ALA A 337 28.58 -5.70 -0.33
C ALA A 337 29.69 -4.64 -0.43
N HIS A 338 30.92 -5.02 -0.07
CA HIS A 338 32.05 -4.10 0.05
C HIS A 338 33.38 -4.80 -0.31
N PRO A 339 34.41 -4.09 -0.83
CA PRO A 339 35.71 -4.69 -1.13
C PRO A 339 36.35 -5.50 0.01
N THR A 340 36.13 -5.10 1.28
CA THR A 340 36.70 -5.79 2.46
C THR A 340 36.06 -7.15 2.74
N ASN A 341 34.82 -7.37 2.30
CA ASN A 341 34.15 -8.66 2.34
C ASN A 341 34.08 -9.34 0.95
N ASN A 342 34.94 -8.91 0.01
CA ASN A 342 34.99 -9.43 -1.36
C ASN A 342 33.64 -9.30 -2.11
N PHE A 343 32.87 -8.26 -1.79
CA PHE A 343 31.51 -8.02 -2.30
C PHE A 343 30.53 -9.18 -2.03
N MET A 344 30.79 -9.97 -0.99
CA MET A 344 29.94 -11.09 -0.62
C MET A 344 28.87 -10.71 0.42
N GLY A 345 28.93 -9.53 1.03
CA GLY A 345 27.86 -9.02 1.88
C GLY A 345 26.51 -8.90 1.15
N MET A 346 25.41 -9.06 1.88
CA MET A 346 24.02 -8.99 1.38
C MET A 346 23.12 -8.08 2.20
N GLY A 347 23.58 -7.67 3.38
CA GLY A 347 22.73 -6.96 4.33
C GLY A 347 22.72 -5.45 4.13
N SER A 348 21.69 -4.84 4.69
CA SER A 348 21.63 -3.41 4.95
C SER A 348 21.58 -3.22 6.46
N LEU A 349 22.57 -2.53 7.03
CA LEU A 349 22.64 -2.24 8.45
C LEU A 349 21.99 -0.87 8.70
N VAL A 350 20.75 -0.90 9.18
CA VAL A 350 19.90 0.28 9.39
C VAL A 350 20.37 1.06 10.62
N PHE A 351 20.63 0.34 11.72
CA PHE A 351 21.29 0.89 12.90
C PHE A 351 22.55 0.07 13.20
N LEU A 352 23.68 0.74 13.33
CA LEU A 352 24.98 0.15 13.68
C LEU A 352 25.14 -0.08 15.19
N SER A 353 24.32 0.59 15.99
CA SER A 353 24.21 0.44 17.43
C SER A 353 22.77 0.76 17.87
N THR A 354 22.34 0.18 18.98
CA THR A 354 21.11 0.58 19.70
C THR A 354 21.42 1.06 21.12
N GLU A 355 22.67 1.38 21.44
CA GLU A 355 22.99 2.03 22.72
C GLU A 355 22.17 3.32 22.85
N ASP A 356 21.45 3.46 23.96
CA ASP A 356 20.63 4.60 24.41
C ASP A 356 20.54 4.44 25.93
N ASP A 357 21.68 4.54 26.61
CA ASP A 357 21.76 4.25 28.05
C ASP A 357 22.60 5.29 28.83
N SER A 358 22.84 5.03 30.11
CA SER A 358 23.50 6.00 31.01
C SER A 358 25.01 5.76 31.17
N ASN A 359 25.66 5.13 30.18
CA ASN A 359 27.09 4.92 30.17
C ASN A 359 27.73 5.31 28.82
N LEU A 360 29.00 4.95 28.60
CA LEU A 360 29.76 5.32 27.38
C LEU A 360 30.51 4.10 26.85
N THR A 361 29.92 2.92 27.02
CA THR A 361 30.54 1.63 26.76
C THR A 361 29.57 0.67 26.09
N THR A 362 30.06 0.04 25.04
CA THR A 362 29.40 -1.10 24.42
C THR A 362 29.82 -2.39 25.11
N TYR A 363 28.97 -3.43 25.03
CA TYR A 363 29.22 -4.74 25.62
C TYR A 363 30.59 -5.27 25.18
N ARG A 364 31.51 -5.36 26.15
CA ARG A 364 32.91 -5.81 25.97
C ARG A 364 33.69 -5.07 24.87
N ALA A 365 33.33 -3.82 24.59
CA ALA A 365 33.86 -3.02 23.50
C ALA A 365 33.67 -3.66 22.11
N MET A 366 32.54 -4.35 21.89
CA MET A 366 32.20 -5.02 20.62
C MET A 366 31.17 -4.24 19.78
N GLY A 367 30.87 -2.98 20.09
CA GLY A 367 30.03 -2.14 19.25
C GLY A 367 30.72 -1.68 17.96
N LEU A 368 29.93 -1.50 16.90
CA LEU A 368 30.43 -1.12 15.57
C LEU A 368 30.83 0.36 15.50
N VAL A 369 30.17 1.15 16.33
CA VAL A 369 30.35 2.59 16.49
C VAL A 369 30.57 2.87 17.97
N PRO A 370 31.31 3.94 18.32
CA PRO A 370 31.44 4.35 19.70
C PRO A 370 30.07 4.71 20.27
N ASP A 371 29.83 4.24 21.49
CA ASP A 371 28.84 4.84 22.38
C ASP A 371 29.39 6.20 22.82
N ALA A 372 28.76 7.28 22.37
CA ALA A 372 29.30 8.63 22.40
C ALA A 372 28.48 9.60 23.25
N ASP A 373 27.42 9.13 23.92
CA ASP A 373 26.55 9.91 24.79
C ASP A 373 26.05 9.05 25.96
N ASP A 374 25.65 9.66 27.09
CA ASP A 374 25.20 8.97 28.30
C ASP A 374 23.75 9.31 28.70
N PHE A 375 22.93 9.68 27.71
CA PHE A 375 21.53 10.04 27.90
C PHE A 375 20.59 8.96 27.36
N GLU A 376 19.77 8.41 28.26
CA GLU A 376 18.63 7.57 27.88
C GLU A 376 17.43 8.43 27.40
N ASP A 377 17.52 8.97 26.19
CA ASP A 377 16.55 9.92 25.62
C ASP A 377 15.80 9.38 24.38
N GLY A 378 16.07 8.13 24.01
CA GLY A 378 15.44 7.42 22.92
C GLY A 378 16.08 7.71 21.58
N ILE A 379 17.35 8.14 21.57
CA ILE A 379 18.16 8.35 20.38
C ILE A 379 19.37 7.42 20.52
N PRO A 380 19.75 6.65 19.49
CA PRO A 380 20.97 5.89 19.57
C PRO A 380 22.18 6.81 19.82
N ASP A 381 23.10 6.43 20.70
CA ASP A 381 24.24 7.23 21.19
C ASP A 381 25.38 7.38 20.15
N TYR A 382 25.02 7.54 18.87
CA TYR A 382 25.94 7.83 17.77
C TYR A 382 25.22 8.60 16.64
N ASP A 383 26.01 9.29 15.81
CA ASP A 383 25.53 10.03 14.63
C ASP A 383 25.09 9.04 13.54
N VAL A 384 23.82 8.63 13.57
CA VAL A 384 23.20 7.68 12.62
C VAL A 384 23.21 8.27 11.21
N SER A 385 22.92 9.57 11.08
CA SER A 385 22.82 10.28 9.80
C SER A 385 24.15 10.38 9.05
N ARG A 386 25.29 10.14 9.73
CA ARG A 386 26.61 9.92 9.12
C ARG A 386 26.63 8.76 8.13
N TYR A 387 25.72 7.81 8.25
CA TYR A 387 25.66 6.58 7.46
C TYR A 387 24.44 6.54 6.52
N ASP A 388 24.58 5.87 5.38
CA ASP A 388 23.46 5.56 4.49
C ASP A 388 22.65 4.36 5.02
N THR A 389 21.55 4.03 4.34
CA THR A 389 20.64 2.94 4.76
C THR A 389 21.26 1.55 4.74
N ARG A 390 22.47 1.41 4.20
CA ARG A 390 23.25 0.17 4.19
C ARG A 390 24.27 0.13 5.32
N GLY A 391 24.44 1.23 6.06
CA GLY A 391 25.47 1.42 7.07
C GLY A 391 26.76 2.03 6.53
N LEU A 392 26.84 2.45 5.26
CA LEU A 392 28.07 3.02 4.69
C LEU A 392 28.19 4.51 5.00
N VAL A 393 29.40 4.97 5.32
CA VAL A 393 29.66 6.38 5.60
C VAL A 393 29.31 7.25 4.37
N ARG A 394 28.46 8.27 4.59
CA ARG A 394 28.10 9.24 3.56
C ARG A 394 29.25 10.20 3.26
N SER A 395 29.36 10.61 1.99
CA SER A 395 30.27 11.69 1.60
C SER A 395 29.89 13.04 2.20
N VAL A 396 28.60 13.24 2.48
CA VAL A 396 28.05 14.42 3.16
C VAL A 396 27.10 13.95 4.26
N ASN A 397 27.35 14.38 5.50
CA ASN A 397 26.41 14.16 6.59
C ASN A 397 25.29 15.22 6.50
N PRO A 398 24.02 14.82 6.27
CA PRO A 398 22.89 15.75 6.23
C PRO A 398 22.54 16.37 7.58
N ASP A 399 22.96 15.77 8.71
CA ASP A 399 22.65 16.24 10.06
C ASP A 399 23.80 15.95 11.06
N PRO A 400 24.92 16.69 11.00
CA PRO A 400 26.10 16.38 11.82
C PRO A 400 25.88 16.40 13.34
N GLY A 401 26.37 15.36 14.02
CA GLY A 401 26.27 15.18 15.47
C GLY A 401 25.17 14.19 15.86
N ILE A 402 24.99 13.95 17.16
CA ILE A 402 23.86 13.18 17.69
C ILE A 402 22.70 14.15 17.88
N THR A 403 21.65 13.96 17.10
CA THR A 403 20.44 14.78 17.13
C THR A 403 19.19 13.91 17.12
N ARG A 404 18.04 14.53 17.37
CA ARG A 404 16.74 13.85 17.33
C ARG A 404 16.40 13.19 16.00
N LYS A 405 17.03 13.59 14.89
CA LYS A 405 16.78 12.93 13.60
C LYS A 405 17.44 11.56 13.52
N ASP A 406 18.49 11.30 14.29
CA ASP A 406 19.23 10.04 14.26
C ASP A 406 18.39 8.85 14.73
N ARG A 407 17.32 9.12 15.48
CA ARG A 407 16.32 8.11 15.85
C ARG A 407 15.63 7.45 14.65
N THR A 408 15.48 8.16 13.53
CA THR A 408 14.68 7.69 12.40
C THR A 408 15.52 7.59 11.14
N VAL A 409 15.54 6.40 10.55
CA VAL A 409 16.17 6.14 9.26
C VAL A 409 15.07 5.98 8.20
N ASP A 410 15.14 6.79 7.16
CA ASP A 410 14.35 6.62 5.95
C ASP A 410 15.01 5.56 5.06
N LEU A 411 14.38 4.39 4.92
CA LEU A 411 14.87 3.30 4.07
C LEU A 411 14.61 3.57 2.59
N GLY A 412 13.78 4.55 2.26
CA GLY A 412 13.33 4.87 0.92
C GLY A 412 12.31 3.86 0.38
N LEU A 413 12.19 3.85 -0.94
CA LEU A 413 11.22 3.05 -1.68
C LEU A 413 11.54 1.55 -1.58
N ILE A 414 10.67 0.80 -0.90
CA ILE A 414 10.66 -0.65 -0.92
C ILE A 414 9.73 -1.12 -2.04
N GLN A 415 10.30 -1.89 -2.97
CA GLN A 415 9.55 -2.44 -4.09
C GLN A 415 8.48 -3.44 -3.62
N GLY A 416 7.26 -3.30 -4.15
CA GLY A 416 6.17 -4.25 -3.92
C GLY A 416 6.55 -5.67 -4.36
N GLY A 417 6.07 -6.67 -3.63
CA GLY A 417 6.34 -8.07 -3.87
C GLY A 417 7.68 -8.58 -3.35
N LYS A 418 8.64 -7.70 -3.01
CA LYS A 418 9.90 -8.12 -2.38
C LYS A 418 9.71 -8.39 -0.89
N GLU A 419 10.29 -9.49 -0.43
CA GLU A 419 10.26 -9.87 0.98
C GLU A 419 11.53 -9.39 1.72
N MET A 420 11.33 -8.68 2.82
CA MET A 420 12.39 -8.28 3.75
C MET A 420 12.48 -9.28 4.90
N VAL A 421 13.70 -9.66 5.27
CA VAL A 421 13.97 -10.43 6.49
C VAL A 421 14.85 -9.58 7.38
N PHE A 422 14.30 -9.12 8.49
CA PHE A 422 15.05 -8.35 9.48
C PHE A 422 15.91 -9.26 10.33
N PHE A 423 17.03 -8.73 10.80
CA PHE A 423 17.91 -9.39 11.73
C PHE A 423 18.42 -8.42 12.79
N LEU A 424 18.71 -8.96 13.96
CA LEU A 424 19.46 -8.32 15.03
C LEU A 424 20.78 -9.09 15.19
N VAL A 425 21.91 -8.39 15.12
CA VAL A 425 23.20 -8.94 15.54
C VAL A 425 23.44 -8.46 16.96
N THR A 426 23.50 -9.40 17.89
CA THR A 426 23.59 -9.14 19.32
C THR A 426 24.99 -9.50 19.82
N ALA A 427 25.69 -8.52 20.38
CA ALA A 427 26.90 -8.72 21.16
C ALA A 427 26.52 -8.95 22.63
N PHE A 428 26.40 -10.23 22.99
CA PHE A 428 26.19 -10.70 24.34
C PHE A 428 26.70 -12.13 24.46
N ASP A 429 27.36 -12.47 25.57
CA ASP A 429 27.95 -13.81 25.74
C ASP A 429 26.85 -14.89 25.75
N ALA A 430 26.86 -15.78 24.77
CA ALA A 430 25.96 -16.93 24.81
C ALA A 430 26.25 -17.78 26.06
N ALA A 431 25.21 -18.01 26.86
CA ALA A 431 25.21 -18.89 28.02
C ALA A 431 24.39 -20.16 27.73
N HIS A 432 24.62 -21.22 28.50
CA HIS A 432 23.83 -22.45 28.41
C HIS A 432 23.36 -22.82 29.81
N TYR A 433 22.26 -22.19 30.23
CA TYR A 433 21.67 -22.37 31.54
C TYR A 433 20.15 -22.38 31.43
N LEU A 434 19.59 -23.60 31.41
CA LEU A 434 18.19 -23.84 31.06
C LEU A 434 17.20 -23.40 32.16
N ASP A 435 17.65 -23.20 33.39
CA ASP A 435 16.82 -22.61 34.45
C ASP A 435 16.43 -21.16 34.10
N ASP A 436 17.35 -20.42 33.47
CA ASP A 436 17.12 -19.03 32.99
C ASP A 436 16.68 -19.00 31.52
N GLY A 437 16.32 -20.14 30.93
CA GLY A 437 15.87 -20.22 29.54
C GLY A 437 16.96 -19.95 28.50
N THR A 438 18.24 -19.89 28.87
CA THR A 438 19.33 -19.59 27.93
C THR A 438 20.01 -20.84 27.36
N VAL A 439 20.41 -20.79 26.08
CA VAL A 439 21.07 -21.90 25.39
C VAL A 439 22.23 -21.44 24.52
N PHE A 440 23.26 -22.29 24.37
CA PHE A 440 24.18 -22.09 23.25
C PHE A 440 23.44 -22.32 21.91
N PRO A 441 23.64 -21.46 20.89
CA PRO A 441 23.11 -21.70 19.56
C PRO A 441 23.49 -23.09 19.03
N CYS A 442 22.59 -23.70 18.26
CA CYS A 442 22.73 -25.08 17.80
C CYS A 442 22.99 -25.17 16.29
N LEU A 443 24.24 -25.45 15.93
CA LEU A 443 24.69 -25.56 14.53
C LEU A 443 24.15 -26.82 13.85
N ARG A 444 24.16 -27.97 14.54
CA ARG A 444 23.70 -29.25 13.99
C ARG A 444 22.83 -30.02 14.96
N ARG A 445 21.68 -30.48 14.47
CA ARG A 445 20.72 -31.31 15.21
C ARG A 445 20.67 -32.73 14.65
N ASP A 446 20.36 -33.70 15.50
CA ASP A 446 20.00 -35.05 15.05
C ASP A 446 18.51 -35.15 14.67
N ALA A 447 18.09 -36.32 14.20
CA ALA A 447 16.70 -36.57 13.78
C ALA A 447 15.65 -36.39 14.90
N ASN A 448 16.06 -36.40 16.18
CA ASN A 448 15.20 -36.17 17.33
C ASN A 448 15.27 -34.71 17.84
N LEU A 449 15.79 -33.80 17.01
CA LEU A 449 16.01 -32.39 17.32
C LEU A 449 16.94 -32.16 18.51
N LYS A 450 17.79 -33.13 18.85
CA LYS A 450 18.83 -32.97 19.88
C LYS A 450 20.01 -32.24 19.25
N CYS A 451 20.54 -31.21 19.91
CA CYS A 451 21.75 -30.57 19.43
C CYS A 451 22.96 -31.50 19.57
N THR A 452 23.79 -31.57 18.53
CA THR A 452 25.01 -32.39 18.51
C THR A 452 26.28 -31.56 18.40
N LEU A 453 26.16 -30.32 17.92
CA LEU A 453 27.24 -29.35 17.83
C LEU A 453 26.69 -27.97 18.18
N HIS A 454 27.14 -27.43 19.31
CA HIS A 454 26.81 -26.09 19.77
C HIS A 454 27.86 -25.07 19.34
N LEU A 455 27.40 -23.84 19.13
CA LEU A 455 28.23 -22.66 18.98
C LEU A 455 28.25 -21.87 20.30
N LYS A 456 29.41 -21.72 20.90
CA LYS A 456 29.64 -20.77 22.00
C LYS A 456 30.26 -19.50 21.43
N THR A 457 29.52 -18.41 21.45
CA THR A 457 29.86 -17.17 20.73
C THR A 457 29.47 -15.95 21.56
N PRO A 458 30.20 -14.83 21.48
CA PRO A 458 29.76 -13.54 22.03
C PRO A 458 28.87 -12.76 21.05
N LEU A 459 28.62 -13.33 19.87
CA LEU A 459 27.87 -12.72 18.78
C LEU A 459 26.81 -13.69 18.31
N SER A 460 25.55 -13.33 18.50
CA SER A 460 24.39 -14.07 18.00
C SER A 460 23.66 -13.27 16.93
N VAL A 461 22.95 -13.99 16.06
CA VAL A 461 22.12 -13.40 15.00
C VAL A 461 20.71 -13.93 15.14
N PHE A 462 19.75 -13.02 15.29
CA PHE A 462 18.33 -13.33 15.40
C PHE A 462 17.58 -12.77 14.22
N PHE A 463 16.94 -13.63 13.44
CA PHE A 463 16.11 -13.27 12.30
C PHE A 463 14.64 -13.14 12.72
N SER A 464 13.91 -12.29 12.00
CA SER A 464 12.45 -12.19 12.10
C SER A 464 11.73 -13.50 11.74
N LYS A 465 12.36 -14.34 10.91
CA LYS A 465 11.93 -15.70 10.59
C LYS A 465 12.41 -16.67 11.65
N ALA A 466 11.54 -17.10 12.54
CA ALA A 466 11.93 -17.91 13.69
C ALA A 466 12.56 -19.25 13.31
N LYS A 467 12.16 -19.85 12.18
CA LYS A 467 12.75 -21.11 11.69
C LYS A 467 14.25 -21.01 11.35
N TRP A 468 14.75 -19.79 11.14
CA TRP A 468 16.13 -19.54 10.74
C TRP A 468 17.06 -19.29 11.93
N ASN A 469 16.54 -19.16 13.14
CA ASN A 469 17.35 -18.92 14.34
C ASN A 469 18.11 -20.18 14.76
N LEU A 470 19.36 -20.03 15.21
CA LEU A 470 20.24 -21.17 15.49
C LEU A 470 19.90 -21.90 16.79
N ASP A 471 19.40 -21.16 17.76
CA ASP A 471 19.11 -21.59 19.10
C ASP A 471 17.81 -22.41 19.19
N GLN A 472 17.70 -23.18 20.27
CA GLN A 472 16.53 -23.99 20.58
C GLN A 472 15.61 -23.20 21.50
N ASP A 473 14.30 -23.46 21.43
CA ASP A 473 13.36 -23.01 22.46
C ASP A 473 13.34 -24.05 23.61
N PRO A 474 14.05 -23.82 24.74
CA PRO A 474 14.10 -24.75 25.86
C PRO A 474 12.86 -24.73 26.75
N VAL A 475 11.98 -23.74 26.57
CA VAL A 475 10.74 -23.63 27.33
C VAL A 475 9.62 -24.35 26.58
N GLY A 476 9.55 -24.18 25.26
CA GLY A 476 8.58 -24.85 24.39
C GLY A 476 7.13 -24.42 24.64
N ARG A 477 6.93 -23.17 25.04
CA ARG A 477 5.61 -22.59 25.37
C ARG A 477 4.79 -22.33 24.10
N MET A 478 3.47 -22.52 24.19
CA MET A 478 2.51 -22.27 23.09
C MET A 478 1.34 -21.37 23.56
N PRO A 479 1.20 -20.13 23.06
CA PRO A 479 2.17 -19.40 22.24
C PRO A 479 3.47 -19.13 23.02
N THR A 480 4.54 -18.74 22.32
CA THR A 480 5.84 -18.40 22.94
C THR A 480 5.69 -17.26 23.93
N LEU A 481 4.89 -16.24 23.59
CA LEU A 481 4.58 -15.11 24.46
C LEU A 481 3.25 -14.44 24.10
N GLN A 482 2.60 -13.82 25.10
CA GLN A 482 1.55 -12.82 24.89
C GLN A 482 1.77 -11.60 25.78
N ARG A 483 1.61 -10.39 25.22
CA ARG A 483 1.78 -9.11 25.92
C ARG A 483 0.65 -8.14 25.59
N ASN A 484 0.39 -7.18 26.48
CA ASN A 484 -0.48 -6.03 26.24
C ASN A 484 0.38 -4.83 25.87
N ILE A 485 0.28 -4.34 24.63
CA ILE A 485 1.20 -3.35 24.08
C ILE A 485 1.01 -1.94 24.65
N GLY A 486 -0.18 -1.64 25.18
CA GLY A 486 -0.50 -0.35 25.81
C GLY A 486 -0.50 -0.40 27.34
N CYS A 487 0.03 -1.47 27.91
CA CYS A 487 0.18 -1.64 29.35
C CYS A 487 1.68 -1.63 29.69
N ALA A 488 2.04 -0.90 30.76
CA ALA A 488 3.42 -0.85 31.21
C ALA A 488 3.91 -2.23 31.67
N PHE A 489 5.14 -2.56 31.31
CA PHE A 489 5.86 -3.73 31.80
C PHE A 489 5.94 -3.75 33.33
N SER A 490 6.03 -4.97 33.89
CA SER A 490 6.31 -5.19 35.31
C SER A 490 6.79 -6.63 35.50
N ASP A 491 7.98 -6.74 36.10
CA ASP A 491 8.59 -7.97 36.62
C ASP A 491 7.66 -8.78 37.56
N GLN A 492 6.77 -8.10 38.29
CA GLN A 492 5.75 -8.71 39.16
C GLN A 492 4.57 -9.33 38.40
N CYS A 493 4.54 -9.21 37.08
CA CYS A 493 3.50 -9.80 36.25
C CYS A 493 3.99 -11.10 35.61
N ASP A 494 3.63 -12.23 36.24
CA ASP A 494 3.83 -13.54 35.64
C ASP A 494 2.94 -13.70 34.39
N PRO A 495 3.52 -13.91 33.19
CA PRO A 495 2.76 -14.02 31.94
C PRO A 495 1.92 -15.30 31.86
N ASP A 496 2.20 -16.33 32.68
CA ASP A 496 1.38 -17.54 32.78
C ASP A 496 0.17 -17.36 33.71
N HIS A 497 0.25 -16.41 34.62
CA HIS A 497 -0.80 -16.12 35.60
C HIS A 497 -1.37 -14.69 35.47
N ALA A 498 -1.31 -14.13 34.26
CA ALA A 498 -1.73 -12.75 33.99
C ALA A 498 -3.21 -12.46 34.35
N GLN A 499 -4.09 -13.46 34.31
CA GLN A 499 -5.52 -13.27 34.64
C GLN A 499 -5.75 -12.86 36.10
N SER A 500 -4.96 -13.40 37.03
CA SER A 500 -5.06 -13.09 38.46
C SER A 500 -4.13 -11.95 38.90
N SER A 501 -3.16 -11.56 38.05
CA SER A 501 -2.20 -10.51 38.37
C SER A 501 -2.85 -9.12 38.46
N SER A 502 -2.53 -8.36 39.52
CA SER A 502 -2.90 -6.95 39.65
C SER A 502 -2.09 -6.02 38.74
N LYS A 503 -0.98 -6.51 38.19
CA LYS A 503 -0.08 -5.80 37.28
C LYS A 503 -0.42 -5.99 35.80
N ALA A 504 -1.29 -6.95 35.48
CA ALA A 504 -1.81 -7.13 34.12
C ALA A 504 -2.94 -6.15 33.79
N CYS A 505 -3.05 -5.77 32.52
CA CYS A 505 -4.13 -4.94 31.99
C CYS A 505 -5.15 -5.76 31.20
N ALA A 506 -6.42 -5.35 31.26
CA ALA A 506 -7.45 -5.86 30.34
C ALA A 506 -7.11 -5.48 28.89
N VAL A 507 -7.25 -6.44 27.98
CA VAL A 507 -7.15 -6.22 26.54
C VAL A 507 -8.47 -5.61 26.06
N VAL A 508 -8.38 -4.51 25.30
CA VAL A 508 -9.53 -3.76 24.76
C VAL A 508 -10.55 -4.70 24.11
N ALA A 509 -11.83 -4.47 24.42
CA ALA A 509 -12.96 -5.23 23.90
C ALA A 509 -12.97 -6.74 24.23
N THR A 510 -12.18 -7.18 25.22
CA THR A 510 -12.17 -8.58 25.70
C THR A 510 -12.20 -8.65 27.23
N SER A 511 -12.41 -9.84 27.78
CA SER A 511 -12.26 -10.12 29.22
C SER A 511 -10.84 -10.59 29.59
N GLN A 512 -9.94 -10.77 28.62
CA GLN A 512 -8.60 -11.28 28.85
C GLN A 512 -7.72 -10.19 29.48
N LYS A 513 -6.93 -10.56 30.49
CA LYS A 513 -5.80 -9.74 30.97
C LYS A 513 -4.47 -10.25 30.44
N LEU A 514 -3.56 -9.35 30.10
CA LEU A 514 -2.19 -9.66 29.69
C LEU A 514 -1.20 -8.74 30.42
N CYS A 515 0.01 -9.23 30.69
CA CYS A 515 1.10 -8.42 31.22
C CYS A 515 1.54 -7.37 30.20
N GLY A 516 2.01 -6.22 30.69
CA GLY A 516 2.53 -5.17 29.82
C GLY A 516 3.81 -5.54 29.09
N TRP A 517 4.11 -4.80 28.02
CA TRP A 517 5.25 -5.09 27.14
C TRP A 517 6.44 -4.19 27.39
N MET A 518 6.29 -2.87 27.19
CA MET A 518 7.38 -1.90 27.35
C MET A 518 7.26 -1.16 28.66
N ASP A 519 8.38 -0.61 29.14
CA ASP A 519 8.39 0.12 30.39
C ASP A 519 7.57 1.40 30.38
N SER A 520 7.14 1.80 31.59
CA SER A 520 6.23 2.94 31.74
C SER A 520 6.81 4.27 31.26
N PHE A 521 8.13 4.44 31.30
CA PHE A 521 8.81 5.64 30.82
C PHE A 521 8.92 5.63 29.29
N VAL A 522 9.15 4.48 28.65
CA VAL A 522 9.12 4.33 27.19
C VAL A 522 7.75 4.69 26.63
N LEU A 523 6.68 4.17 27.25
CA LEU A 523 5.31 4.53 26.87
C LEU A 523 5.02 6.03 27.03
N GLN A 524 5.60 6.68 28.04
CA GLN A 524 5.48 8.13 28.24
C GLN A 524 6.30 8.92 27.20
N ARG A 525 7.51 8.46 26.88
CA ARG A 525 8.40 9.04 25.87
C ARG A 525 7.75 9.00 24.49
N MET A 526 7.13 7.88 24.11
CA MET A 526 6.38 7.74 22.86
C MET A 526 5.19 8.71 22.78
N ALA A 527 4.57 9.06 23.91
CA ALA A 527 3.47 10.03 23.92
C ALA A 527 3.92 11.49 23.72
N ASP A 528 5.22 11.75 23.71
CA ASP A 528 5.80 13.07 23.44
C ASP A 528 5.58 13.51 21.97
N PRO A 529 5.44 14.82 21.69
CA PRO A 529 5.35 15.33 20.33
C PRO A 529 6.46 14.88 19.37
N TYR A 530 7.68 14.61 19.84
CA TYR A 530 8.79 14.15 18.99
C TYR A 530 8.60 12.74 18.45
N TYR A 531 7.74 11.93 19.06
CA TYR A 531 7.33 10.62 18.57
C TYR A 531 5.96 10.66 17.87
N GLY A 532 5.47 11.86 17.51
CA GLY A 532 4.17 12.01 16.88
C GLY A 532 2.99 11.80 17.84
N ARG A 533 3.20 11.92 19.17
CA ARG A 533 2.18 11.67 20.20
C ARG A 533 1.63 10.25 20.14
N LEU A 534 2.54 9.29 20.00
CA LEU A 534 2.24 7.88 19.84
C LEU A 534 1.71 7.28 21.15
N VAL A 535 0.41 6.98 21.18
CA VAL A 535 -0.25 6.32 22.31
C VAL A 535 -0.73 4.94 21.87
N LEU A 536 -0.13 3.90 22.44
CA LEU A 536 -0.50 2.53 22.12
C LEU A 536 -1.83 2.15 22.80
N PRO A 537 -2.76 1.51 22.06
CA PRO A 537 -3.98 0.97 22.64
C PRO A 537 -3.63 -0.25 23.49
N LYS A 538 -4.48 -0.58 24.48
CA LYS A 538 -4.32 -1.78 25.31
C LYS A 538 -4.73 -3.04 24.57
N GLU A 539 -4.04 -3.36 23.48
CA GLU A 539 -4.26 -4.50 22.61
C GLU A 539 -3.30 -5.65 22.92
N GLY A 540 -3.71 -6.87 22.62
CA GLY A 540 -2.87 -8.05 22.79
C GLY A 540 -1.97 -8.28 21.58
N ALA A 541 -0.68 -8.48 21.82
CA ALA A 541 0.28 -9.00 20.85
C ALA A 541 0.67 -10.44 21.24
N THR A 542 0.95 -11.27 20.24
CA THR A 542 1.29 -12.69 20.44
C THR A 542 2.49 -13.07 19.58
N VAL A 543 3.45 -13.75 20.19
CA VAL A 543 4.54 -14.42 19.49
C VAL A 543 4.15 -15.88 19.30
N PRO A 544 3.81 -16.31 18.08
CA PRO A 544 3.53 -17.71 17.83
C PRO A 544 4.80 -18.54 17.95
N ALA A 545 4.67 -19.81 18.33
CA ALA A 545 5.83 -20.68 18.26
C ALA A 545 6.19 -21.01 16.81
N SER A 546 7.47 -21.15 16.55
CA SER A 546 8.05 -21.41 15.23
C SER A 546 7.83 -22.85 14.73
N GLY A 547 7.61 -23.80 15.65
CA GLY A 547 7.73 -25.24 15.39
C GLY A 547 9.19 -25.72 15.33
N ASN A 548 9.42 -27.04 15.35
CA ASN A 548 10.76 -27.65 15.28
C ASN A 548 11.78 -27.17 16.36
N LEU A 549 11.29 -26.66 17.49
CA LEU A 549 12.09 -26.21 18.64
C LEU A 549 13.09 -25.10 18.27
N ARG A 550 12.69 -24.11 17.48
CA ARG A 550 13.50 -22.91 17.19
C ARG A 550 12.94 -21.74 18.00
N MET A 551 13.79 -20.89 18.58
CA MET A 551 13.28 -19.75 19.34
C MET A 551 12.82 -18.64 18.38
N PRO A 552 11.57 -18.16 18.46
CA PRO A 552 11.18 -16.89 17.84
C PRO A 552 11.78 -15.73 18.64
N HIS A 553 12.32 -14.74 17.94
CA HIS A 553 12.95 -13.57 18.57
C HIS A 553 12.25 -12.26 18.26
N VAL A 554 11.08 -12.28 17.61
CA VAL A 554 10.38 -11.05 17.23
C VAL A 554 8.93 -11.08 17.70
N LEU A 555 8.57 -10.06 18.47
CA LEU A 555 7.19 -9.66 18.72
C LEU A 555 6.84 -8.55 17.73
N MET A 556 5.86 -8.79 16.87
CA MET A 556 5.39 -7.80 15.91
C MET A 556 3.91 -7.47 16.15
N THR A 557 3.56 -6.19 16.07
CA THR A 557 2.19 -5.72 16.25
C THR A 557 1.87 -4.54 15.34
N ALA A 558 0.64 -4.46 14.83
CA ALA A 558 0.12 -3.33 14.07
C ALA A 558 -1.09 -2.75 14.82
N PRO A 559 -0.88 -1.74 15.70
CA PRO A 559 -1.92 -1.24 16.58
C PRO A 559 -3.09 -0.64 15.79
N THR A 560 -4.33 -0.91 16.20
CA THR A 560 -5.51 -0.49 15.40
C THR A 560 -5.68 1.02 15.31
N THR A 561 -5.09 1.77 16.24
CA THR A 561 -5.15 3.24 16.28
C THR A 561 -4.06 3.93 15.45
N LEU A 562 -3.17 3.17 14.80
CA LEU A 562 -1.98 3.68 14.10
C LEU A 562 -1.89 3.10 12.68
N PRO A 563 -2.79 3.51 11.77
CA PRO A 563 -2.81 2.99 10.41
C PRO A 563 -1.49 3.32 9.68
N GLY A 564 -0.96 2.35 8.92
CA GLY A 564 0.31 2.47 8.22
C GLY A 564 1.55 2.30 9.11
N GLN A 565 1.39 2.02 10.40
CA GLN A 565 2.50 1.79 11.32
C GLN A 565 2.43 0.41 11.97
N TRP A 566 3.59 -0.12 12.31
CA TRP A 566 3.72 -1.36 13.09
C TRP A 566 5.00 -1.32 13.93
N LEU A 567 5.03 -2.09 15.01
CA LEU A 567 6.20 -2.23 15.87
C LEU A 567 6.79 -3.63 15.74
N MET A 568 8.11 -3.71 15.89
CA MET A 568 8.83 -4.94 16.16
C MET A 568 9.69 -4.73 17.40
N GLY A 569 9.60 -5.62 18.38
CA GLY A 569 10.63 -5.75 19.40
C GLY A 569 11.31 -7.10 19.31
N PHE A 570 12.61 -7.07 19.58
CA PHE A 570 13.45 -8.24 19.57
C PHE A 570 13.70 -8.74 20.99
N GLU A 571 13.81 -10.06 21.10
CA GLU A 571 14.41 -10.78 22.22
C GLU A 571 15.88 -11.07 21.84
N ASP A 572 16.84 -10.76 22.70
CA ASP A 572 18.27 -10.79 22.40
C ASP A 572 19.05 -11.98 23.01
N LEU A 573 18.40 -12.78 23.86
CA LEU A 573 19.05 -13.93 24.49
C LEU A 573 18.78 -15.21 23.74
N ASN A 574 19.84 -15.95 23.38
CA ASN A 574 19.69 -17.30 22.83
C ASN A 574 18.88 -18.19 23.79
N GLY A 575 17.85 -18.87 23.29
CA GLY A 575 16.89 -19.65 24.07
C GLY A 575 15.69 -18.81 24.52
N GLY A 576 15.75 -17.51 24.30
CA GLY A 576 14.74 -16.53 24.64
C GLY A 576 14.83 -15.98 26.05
N GLY A 577 15.76 -16.44 26.89
CA GLY A 577 16.02 -15.85 28.21
C GLY A 577 14.77 -15.49 29.02
N ASP A 578 14.63 -14.19 29.28
CA ASP A 578 13.53 -13.56 30.03
C ASP A 578 12.24 -13.34 29.21
N ARG A 579 12.29 -13.45 27.87
CA ARG A 579 11.13 -13.50 26.97
C ARG A 579 10.27 -12.25 27.11
N ASP A 580 10.89 -11.10 27.17
CA ASP A 580 10.16 -9.84 27.26
C ASP A 580 9.95 -9.20 25.86
N PHE A 581 10.88 -9.46 24.92
CA PHE A 581 10.90 -8.96 23.54
C PHE A 581 10.90 -7.43 23.47
N ASN A 582 11.50 -6.75 24.46
CA ASN A 582 11.69 -5.29 24.51
C ASN A 582 13.18 -4.90 24.55
N ASP A 583 14.11 -5.84 24.40
CA ASP A 583 15.56 -5.58 24.36
C ASP A 583 15.97 -4.56 23.29
N ALA A 584 15.29 -4.60 22.14
CA ALA A 584 15.41 -3.59 21.09
C ALA A 584 14.07 -3.42 20.36
N VAL A 585 13.48 -2.22 20.43
CA VAL A 585 12.15 -1.93 19.87
C VAL A 585 12.23 -0.89 18.76
N PHE A 586 11.55 -1.18 17.65
CA PHE A 586 11.50 -0.35 16.45
C PHE A 586 10.07 -0.10 16.01
N LEU A 587 9.77 1.14 15.64
CA LEU A 587 8.53 1.54 14.99
C LEU A 587 8.78 1.71 13.50
N PHE A 588 7.93 1.10 12.69
CA PHE A 588 7.95 1.24 11.25
C PHE A 588 6.78 2.10 10.80
N GLN A 589 7.03 2.92 9.79
CA GLN A 589 5.99 3.69 9.11
C GLN A 589 6.08 3.45 7.61
N GLY A 590 5.07 2.77 7.08
CA GLY A 590 4.85 2.63 5.65
C GLY A 590 4.07 3.83 5.13
N GLN A 591 4.52 4.38 4.02
CA GLN A 591 3.84 5.45 3.30
C GLN A 591 3.71 5.02 1.84
N ALA A 592 2.49 5.10 1.33
CA ALA A 592 2.21 4.81 -0.06
C ALA A 592 1.13 5.78 -0.54
N PRO A 593 1.20 6.23 -1.80
CA PRO A 593 0.14 7.04 -2.35
C PRO A 593 -1.17 6.26 -2.32
N SER A 594 -2.26 6.98 -2.07
CA SER A 594 -3.61 6.46 -2.26
C SER A 594 -4.17 7.07 -3.53
N ALA A 595 -4.72 6.26 -4.41
CA ALA A 595 -5.30 6.73 -5.66
C ALA A 595 -6.54 5.92 -6.04
N ALA A 596 -7.51 6.61 -6.63
CA ALA A 596 -8.60 5.96 -7.33
C ALA A 596 -8.89 6.68 -8.64
N ARG A 597 -9.22 5.91 -9.68
CA ARG A 597 -9.64 6.41 -10.99
C ARG A 597 -10.96 5.76 -11.37
N SER A 598 -11.98 6.57 -11.64
CA SER A 598 -13.26 6.06 -12.09
C SER A 598 -13.17 5.45 -13.49
N LYS A 599 -14.07 4.52 -13.81
CA LYS A 599 -14.39 4.23 -15.22
C LYS A 599 -15.02 5.45 -15.90
N VAL A 600 -15.09 5.40 -17.22
CA VAL A 600 -15.81 6.39 -18.02
C VAL A 600 -17.26 6.50 -17.56
N LEU A 601 -17.71 7.73 -17.30
CA LEU A 601 -19.01 8.03 -16.70
C LEU A 601 -20.12 8.23 -17.74
N ASN A 602 -19.80 8.76 -18.91
CA ASN A 602 -20.78 9.06 -19.94
C ASN A 602 -20.90 7.91 -20.96
N PRO A 603 -22.09 7.72 -21.57
CA PRO A 603 -22.25 6.75 -22.65
C PRO A 603 -21.30 7.04 -23.82
N PRO A 604 -20.80 6.01 -24.52
CA PRO A 604 -19.97 6.20 -25.69
C PRO A 604 -20.80 6.80 -26.83
N ASP A 605 -20.41 8.00 -27.27
CA ASP A 605 -20.98 8.67 -28.44
C ASP A 605 -19.87 9.50 -29.11
N ALA A 606 -19.43 9.11 -30.30
CA ALA A 606 -18.36 9.80 -31.02
C ALA A 606 -18.81 11.14 -31.62
N SER A 607 -20.13 11.38 -31.72
CA SER A 607 -20.68 12.63 -32.24
C SER A 607 -20.75 13.73 -31.18
N CYS A 608 -20.45 13.40 -29.92
CA CYS A 608 -20.55 14.30 -28.77
C CYS A 608 -19.22 14.41 -28.04
N ALA A 609 -18.85 15.62 -27.62
CA ALA A 609 -17.72 15.87 -26.74
C ALA A 609 -18.21 16.48 -25.42
N VAL A 610 -17.50 16.20 -24.34
CA VAL A 610 -17.75 16.83 -23.04
C VAL A 610 -17.35 18.30 -23.14
N SER A 611 -18.24 19.20 -22.77
CA SER A 611 -17.99 20.66 -22.81
C SER A 611 -17.82 21.24 -21.41
N ARG A 612 -18.68 20.86 -20.47
CA ARG A 612 -18.66 21.36 -19.10
C ARG A 612 -18.89 20.23 -18.11
N VAL A 613 -18.20 20.31 -16.98
CA VAL A 613 -18.33 19.34 -15.88
C VAL A 613 -18.51 20.08 -14.58
N ARG A 614 -19.55 19.74 -13.82
CA ARG A 614 -19.71 20.13 -12.43
C ARG A 614 -19.28 18.97 -11.55
N PHE A 615 -18.25 19.21 -10.76
CA PHE A 615 -17.70 18.24 -9.83
C PHE A 615 -17.97 18.72 -8.41
N THR A 616 -18.61 17.89 -7.60
CA THR A 616 -18.84 18.16 -6.18
C THR A 616 -18.27 17.01 -5.38
N LYS A 617 -17.55 17.32 -4.31
CA LYS A 617 -17.00 16.29 -3.43
C LYS A 617 -17.16 16.64 -1.97
N THR A 618 -17.07 15.61 -1.14
CA THR A 618 -16.87 15.72 0.30
C THR A 618 -15.74 14.77 0.67
N ASP A 619 -14.68 15.28 1.30
CA ASP A 619 -13.64 14.47 1.94
C ASP A 619 -13.60 14.74 3.45
N THR A 620 -13.91 13.72 4.23
CA THR A 620 -13.94 13.85 5.70
C THR A 620 -12.60 13.42 6.29
N VAL A 621 -11.85 14.38 6.82
CA VAL A 621 -10.59 14.11 7.53
C VAL A 621 -10.88 13.77 9.00
N PRO A 622 -10.19 12.78 9.60
CA PRO A 622 -10.29 12.48 11.02
C PRO A 622 -10.07 13.69 11.93
N THR A 623 -10.73 13.69 13.09
CA THR A 623 -10.63 14.75 14.09
C THR A 623 -9.19 14.82 14.64
N GLY A 624 -8.62 16.02 14.75
CA GLY A 624 -7.26 16.24 15.28
C GLY A 624 -6.18 16.44 14.21
N CYS A 625 -6.50 16.25 12.94
CA CYS A 625 -5.59 16.52 11.83
C CYS A 625 -5.48 18.02 11.52
N ALA A 626 -4.25 18.50 11.37
CA ALA A 626 -3.97 19.91 11.08
C ALA A 626 -4.36 20.28 9.63
N THR A 627 -4.71 21.54 9.38
CA THR A 627 -4.99 22.07 8.04
C THR A 627 -3.76 22.09 7.13
N SER A 628 -2.55 22.04 7.71
CA SER A 628 -1.27 22.01 7.00
C SER A 628 -0.95 20.66 6.37
N GLN A 629 -1.64 19.59 6.76
CA GLN A 629 -1.44 18.28 6.13
C GLN A 629 -2.00 18.25 4.71
N PRO A 630 -1.48 17.37 3.83
CA PRO A 630 -2.02 17.26 2.47
C PRO A 630 -3.51 16.93 2.48
N ALA A 631 -4.22 17.47 1.50
CA ALA A 631 -5.60 17.10 1.20
C ALA A 631 -5.62 16.28 -0.10
N PRO A 632 -6.65 15.46 -0.31
CA PRO A 632 -6.83 14.76 -1.57
C PRO A 632 -6.90 15.74 -2.74
N SER A 633 -6.15 15.44 -3.79
CA SER A 633 -6.18 16.17 -5.04
C SER A 633 -7.11 15.48 -6.02
N TYR A 634 -7.94 16.26 -6.71
CA TYR A 634 -8.91 15.76 -7.67
C TYR A 634 -8.58 16.27 -9.08
N ALA A 635 -8.81 15.44 -10.07
CA ALA A 635 -8.70 15.83 -11.47
C ALA A 635 -9.74 15.09 -12.31
N LEU A 636 -10.10 15.67 -13.45
CA LEU A 636 -10.93 15.02 -14.47
C LEU A 636 -10.17 14.93 -15.80
N ALA A 637 -10.60 14.04 -16.66
CA ALA A 637 -10.09 13.90 -18.03
C ALA A 637 -11.25 13.49 -18.94
N THR A 638 -11.15 13.83 -20.23
CA THR A 638 -12.17 13.57 -21.26
C THR A 638 -11.73 12.52 -22.29
N ASP A 639 -10.52 12.00 -22.14
CA ASP A 639 -9.80 11.07 -23.04
C ASP A 639 -9.37 9.80 -22.29
N CYS A 640 -10.23 9.30 -21.39
CA CYS A 640 -9.86 8.23 -20.45
C CYS A 640 -9.67 6.84 -21.05
N GLN A 641 -10.00 6.62 -22.32
CA GLN A 641 -9.78 5.36 -23.02
C GLN A 641 -9.11 5.59 -24.38
N VAL A 642 -8.41 4.56 -24.85
CA VAL A 642 -7.89 4.45 -26.21
C VAL A 642 -8.71 3.36 -26.90
N CYS A 643 -9.46 3.73 -27.94
CA CYS A 643 -10.34 2.83 -28.66
C CYS A 643 -9.80 2.53 -30.07
N GLY A 644 -9.76 1.25 -30.45
CA GLY A 644 -9.39 0.77 -31.78
C GLY A 644 -10.05 -0.58 -32.07
N ASP A 645 -10.46 -0.82 -33.33
CA ASP A 645 -11.11 -2.06 -33.78
C ASP A 645 -12.32 -2.50 -32.92
N GLY A 646 -13.08 -1.52 -32.40
CA GLY A 646 -14.26 -1.77 -31.55
C GLY A 646 -13.94 -2.17 -30.11
N VAL A 647 -12.67 -2.15 -29.70
CA VAL A 647 -12.23 -2.42 -28.32
C VAL A 647 -11.64 -1.14 -27.71
N CYS A 648 -12.05 -0.82 -26.49
CA CYS A 648 -11.50 0.30 -25.73
C CYS A 648 -10.71 -0.22 -24.53
N ALA A 649 -9.50 0.32 -24.33
CA ALA A 649 -8.67 0.09 -23.16
C ALA A 649 -8.46 1.39 -22.40
N SER A 650 -8.16 1.33 -21.10
CA SER A 650 -7.86 2.52 -20.31
C SER A 650 -6.64 3.26 -20.90
N ASN A 651 -6.77 4.58 -21.07
CA ASN A 651 -5.65 5.43 -21.47
C ASN A 651 -4.68 5.54 -20.28
N PRO A 652 -3.41 5.10 -20.40
CA PRO A 652 -2.44 5.19 -19.29
C PRO A 652 -2.04 6.64 -18.98
N THR A 653 -2.18 7.55 -19.93
CA THR A 653 -1.82 8.97 -19.80
C THR A 653 -2.94 9.89 -20.28
N PRO A 654 -4.10 9.94 -19.59
CA PRO A 654 -5.16 10.90 -19.91
C PRO A 654 -4.71 12.34 -19.69
N THR A 655 -5.34 13.26 -20.41
CA THR A 655 -5.12 14.71 -20.27
C THR A 655 -5.86 15.19 -19.02
N TRP A 656 -5.17 15.16 -17.87
CA TRP A 656 -5.76 15.52 -16.58
C TRP A 656 -5.90 17.04 -16.41
N HIS A 657 -7.11 17.47 -16.05
CA HIS A 657 -7.44 18.82 -15.60
C HIS A 657 -7.56 18.84 -14.07
N PRO A 658 -6.57 19.42 -13.34
CA PRO A 658 -6.64 19.54 -11.89
C PRO A 658 -7.82 20.42 -11.46
N LEU A 659 -8.51 20.01 -10.40
CA LEU A 659 -9.66 20.73 -9.85
C LEU A 659 -9.22 21.56 -8.63
N PRO A 660 -9.48 22.87 -8.59
CA PRO A 660 -9.10 23.74 -7.48
C PRO A 660 -10.10 23.60 -6.31
N LEU A 661 -10.17 22.42 -5.71
CA LEU A 661 -11.09 22.10 -4.62
C LEU A 661 -10.39 22.19 -3.26
N MET A 662 -11.04 22.83 -2.29
CA MET A 662 -10.57 22.95 -0.92
C MET A 662 -10.93 21.72 -0.08
N ARG A 663 -10.22 21.50 1.04
CA ARG A 663 -10.52 20.42 2.00
C ARG A 663 -11.97 20.56 2.53
N GLY A 664 -12.65 19.43 2.70
CA GLY A 664 -14.04 19.33 3.13
C GLY A 664 -15.02 19.19 1.95
N ALA A 665 -16.23 19.69 2.14
CA ALA A 665 -17.23 19.75 1.07
C ALA A 665 -16.96 20.94 0.15
N ASP A 666 -16.81 20.71 -1.15
CA ASP A 666 -16.57 21.76 -2.15
C ASP A 666 -17.11 21.38 -3.53
N SER A 667 -17.29 22.37 -4.41
CA SER A 667 -17.84 22.21 -5.76
C SER A 667 -17.17 23.15 -6.75
N VAL A 668 -16.90 22.66 -7.95
CA VAL A 668 -16.37 23.45 -9.06
C VAL A 668 -17.09 23.09 -10.36
N THR A 669 -17.25 24.08 -11.25
CA THR A 669 -17.66 23.84 -12.64
C THR A 669 -16.51 24.23 -13.55
N VAL A 670 -16.09 23.31 -14.41
CA VAL A 670 -14.95 23.49 -15.31
C VAL A 670 -15.42 23.38 -16.75
N ASP A 671 -14.92 24.27 -17.60
CA ASP A 671 -15.05 24.20 -19.05
C ASP A 671 -13.88 23.38 -19.62
N VAL A 672 -14.20 22.30 -20.32
CA VAL A 672 -13.25 21.34 -20.92
C VAL A 672 -13.37 21.33 -22.45
N SER A 673 -14.06 22.31 -23.04
CA SER A 673 -14.21 22.42 -24.50
C SER A 673 -12.87 22.56 -25.24
N GLY A 674 -11.80 23.00 -24.56
CA GLY A 674 -10.44 23.10 -25.12
C GLY A 674 -9.69 21.75 -25.23
N THR A 675 -10.20 20.70 -24.61
CA THR A 675 -9.70 19.31 -24.69
C THR A 675 -10.88 18.38 -25.00
N PRO A 676 -11.51 18.54 -26.19
CA PRO A 676 -12.75 17.86 -26.50
C PRO A 676 -12.50 16.36 -26.62
N GLY A 677 -12.99 15.62 -25.65
CA GLY A 677 -13.02 14.17 -25.63
C GLY A 677 -14.41 13.71 -25.18
N ASN A 678 -14.74 12.45 -25.43
CA ASN A 678 -16.06 11.87 -25.17
C ASN A 678 -16.04 10.78 -24.09
N GLN A 679 -15.00 10.75 -23.26
CA GLN A 679 -14.77 9.71 -22.26
C GLN A 679 -14.39 10.36 -20.92
N LEU A 680 -15.40 10.92 -20.24
CA LEU A 680 -15.23 11.57 -18.95
C LEU A 680 -14.89 10.55 -17.88
N CYS A 681 -13.76 10.71 -17.21
CA CYS A 681 -13.47 10.07 -15.94
C CYS A 681 -12.84 11.06 -14.96
N TRP A 682 -12.75 10.67 -13.70
CA TRP A 682 -12.09 11.45 -12.68
C TRP A 682 -11.12 10.59 -11.87
N LYS A 683 -10.20 11.25 -11.18
CA LYS A 683 -9.34 10.62 -10.19
C LYS A 683 -9.26 11.43 -8.91
N VAL A 684 -8.94 10.73 -7.82
CA VAL A 684 -8.50 11.30 -6.55
C VAL A 684 -7.14 10.70 -6.21
N THR A 685 -6.22 11.53 -5.70
CA THR A 685 -4.88 11.10 -5.27
C THR A 685 -4.52 11.74 -3.94
N HIS A 686 -3.82 11.01 -3.08
CA HIS A 686 -3.25 11.50 -1.83
C HIS A 686 -1.81 10.97 -1.68
N PRO A 687 -0.83 11.79 -1.26
CA PRO A 687 0.58 11.37 -1.18
C PRO A 687 0.85 10.27 -0.14
N GLY A 688 0.07 10.21 0.94
CA GLY A 688 0.14 9.12 1.93
C GLY A 688 1.16 9.34 3.05
N ASP A 689 1.78 10.52 3.08
CA ASP A 689 2.76 10.98 4.07
C ASP A 689 2.20 11.20 5.49
N ALA A 690 0.88 11.37 5.62
CA ALA A 690 0.17 11.44 6.89
C ALA A 690 -0.94 10.37 7.00
N PRO A 691 -0.61 9.08 7.21
CA PRO A 691 -1.58 7.98 7.22
C PRO A 691 -2.76 8.17 8.18
N ALA A 692 -2.50 8.70 9.38
CA ALA A 692 -3.53 8.98 10.39
C ALA A 692 -4.53 10.08 9.96
N CYS A 693 -4.18 10.86 8.93
CA CYS A 693 -4.96 11.99 8.43
C CYS A 693 -5.41 11.82 6.99
N LEU A 694 -5.35 10.59 6.47
CA LEU A 694 -6.06 10.22 5.25
C LEU A 694 -7.56 10.47 5.43
N PRO A 695 -8.26 10.97 4.39
CA PRO A 695 -9.71 11.12 4.46
C PRO A 695 -10.36 9.74 4.62
N ALA A 696 -11.17 9.60 5.66
CA ALA A 696 -11.85 8.34 5.94
C ALA A 696 -12.88 8.00 4.88
N ALA A 697 -13.47 9.00 4.22
CA ALA A 697 -14.43 8.82 3.14
C ALA A 697 -14.34 9.99 2.15
N VAL A 698 -14.38 9.63 0.87
CA VAL A 698 -14.52 10.51 -0.27
C VAL A 698 -15.87 10.22 -0.93
N GLN A 699 -16.69 11.25 -1.05
CA GLN A 699 -17.94 11.23 -1.81
C GLN A 699 -17.75 12.13 -3.03
N VAL A 700 -18.21 11.69 -4.21
CA VAL A 700 -18.10 12.45 -5.45
C VAL A 700 -19.43 12.41 -6.19
N ASN A 701 -19.88 13.59 -6.62
CA ASN A 701 -20.97 13.76 -7.56
C ASN A 701 -20.44 14.46 -8.82
N VAL A 702 -20.75 13.90 -9.98
CA VAL A 702 -20.31 14.45 -11.27
C VAL A 702 -21.52 14.67 -12.17
N GLY A 703 -21.78 15.92 -12.54
CA GLY A 703 -22.69 16.28 -13.63
C GLY A 703 -21.91 16.78 -14.84
N TYR A 704 -22.39 16.53 -16.05
CA TYR A 704 -21.71 16.94 -17.27
C TYR A 704 -22.68 17.40 -18.35
N GLU A 705 -22.18 18.24 -19.25
CA GLU A 705 -22.82 18.65 -20.49
C GLU A 705 -21.97 18.16 -21.68
N LEU A 706 -22.66 17.72 -22.73
CA LEU A 706 -22.12 17.26 -23.99
C LEU A 706 -22.53 18.22 -25.11
N THR A 707 -21.60 18.56 -25.99
CA THR A 707 -21.86 19.35 -27.20
C THR A 707 -21.52 18.53 -28.44
N PRO A 708 -22.23 18.73 -29.57
CA PRO A 708 -21.87 18.08 -30.82
C PRO A 708 -20.42 18.39 -31.21
N VAL A 709 -19.67 17.37 -31.61
CA VAL A 709 -18.40 17.53 -32.31
C VAL A 709 -18.78 18.10 -33.67
N ALA A 710 -18.42 19.35 -33.95
CA ALA A 710 -18.66 19.94 -35.26
C ALA A 710 -18.01 19.05 -36.34
N PRO A 711 -18.69 18.75 -37.46
CA PRO A 711 -18.02 18.12 -38.61
C PRO A 711 -16.91 18.99 -39.19
#